data_AF-A0A2U1M7Z9-F1
#
_entry.id   AF-A0A2U1M7Z9-F1
#
_cell.length_a   1.000
_cell.length_b   1.000
_cell.length_c   1.000
_cell.angle_alpha   90.00
_cell.angle_beta   90.00
_cell.angle_gamma   90.00
#
_symmetry.space_group_name_H-M   'P 1'
#
loop_
_entity.id
_entity.type
_entity.pdbx_description
1 polymer ?
#
loop_
_entity_poly.entity_id
_entity_poly.type
_entity_poly.pdbx_seq_one_letter_code
_entity_poly.pdbx_strand_id
1 'polypeptide(L)'
;MDPYKYRPSSAYNSPFWTTNSGAPVYNNNSSLTVGTRGPILLEDYHLVEKLANFDRERIPERVVHARGASAKGFFEVTHDISGLTCADFLRAPGVQTPVIVRFSTVIHERGSPETLRDPRGFAVKFYTREGNFDLVGNNFPVFFIRDGMKFPDMVHALKPNPKSHIQEDWRVLDFFSHHPESLHMFTFLQDDIGVPQDYRHMEDIHHSPNKSLFLLLLLHQENKSFNPMDPYKYRPSSAYNSPFWTTNSGAPVYNNNSSLTVGTRGPILLEDYHLVEKLANFDRERIPERVVHARGASAKGFFEVTHDISGLTCADFLRAPGVQTPVIVRFSTVIHERGSPETLRDPRGFAVKFYTREGNFDLVGNNFPVFFIRDGMKFPDMVHALKPNPKSHIQEDWRVLDFFSHHPESLHMFTFLQDDIGVPQDYRHMEGSGVNTYTLINKAGKAYYVKFHWKPTCGVKSLLEDEAIKVGGANHSHATQDLYDSIAAGNYPEWKLFIQTIDPDHEDRFDFDPLDVTKTWPEDILPLQPVGRMVLNKNIDNFFAENEQLAFCPAIIVPGIYYSDDKLLQTRIFSYSDTQRHRLGPNYLQLPVNAPKNAHHNNHHEGFMNMMHRDEEINYFPSRHDPCRHAEQYPIPPVRLSGKRDKCVIDKENNFKQPGDRYRSFSPDRQERFITRIVGALSDPRVTHEVRTIWISYWSQVRLPSLA
;
A
#
# COMPACT_ATOMS: atom_id res chain seq x y z
N MET A 1 -28.11 -27.87 12.12
CA MET A 1 -27.06 -27.69 13.14
C MET A 1 -26.62 -26.25 13.09
N ASP A 2 -26.44 -25.59 14.23
CA ASP A 2 -25.89 -24.22 14.27
C ASP A 2 -24.36 -24.31 14.10
N PRO A 3 -23.78 -23.82 13.00
CA PRO A 3 -22.34 -23.87 12.77
C PRO A 3 -21.54 -23.06 13.81
N TYR A 4 -22.17 -22.14 14.54
CA TYR A 4 -21.51 -21.33 15.57
C TYR A 4 -21.42 -22.02 16.94
N LYS A 5 -22.13 -23.14 17.12
CA LYS A 5 -22.09 -23.94 18.36
C LYS A 5 -20.80 -24.74 18.52
N TYR A 6 -20.08 -24.99 17.41
CA TYR A 6 -18.84 -25.77 17.37
C TYR A 6 -17.67 -24.87 16.95
N ARG A 7 -17.28 -23.95 17.84
CA ARG A 7 -16.03 -23.22 17.64
C ARG A 7 -14.85 -24.15 17.97
N PRO A 8 -13.77 -24.14 17.18
CA PRO A 8 -12.54 -24.82 17.54
C PRO A 8 -12.10 -24.33 18.93
N SER A 9 -12.06 -25.23 19.90
CA SER A 9 -11.52 -24.96 21.23
C SER A 9 -10.65 -26.15 21.63
N SER A 10 -9.67 -25.91 22.51
CA SER A 10 -8.81 -26.97 23.04
C SER A 10 -9.57 -28.09 23.78
N ALA A 11 -10.87 -27.92 24.02
CA ALA A 11 -11.77 -28.92 24.61
C ALA A 11 -12.32 -29.94 23.59
N TYR A 12 -12.20 -29.67 22.28
CA TYR A 12 -12.62 -30.57 21.19
C TYR A 12 -11.40 -31.09 20.43
N ASN A 13 -10.51 -31.83 21.11
CA ASN A 13 -9.37 -32.45 20.43
C ASN A 13 -9.81 -33.73 19.71
N SER A 14 -9.59 -33.77 18.40
CA SER A 14 -9.64 -35.00 17.63
C SER A 14 -8.58 -35.98 18.17
N PRO A 15 -8.88 -37.30 18.26
CA PRO A 15 -7.87 -38.30 18.61
C PRO A 15 -6.83 -38.53 17.51
N PHE A 16 -7.01 -37.91 16.33
CA PHE A 16 -6.09 -37.98 15.19
C PHE A 16 -5.77 -36.58 14.66
N TRP A 17 -4.65 -36.44 13.96
CA TRP A 17 -4.31 -35.21 13.23
C TRP A 17 -5.40 -34.86 12.22
N THR A 18 -5.70 -33.57 12.09
CA THR A 18 -6.63 -33.06 11.10
C THR A 18 -6.03 -31.92 10.31
N THR A 19 -6.50 -31.72 9.08
CA THR A 19 -6.28 -30.48 8.34
C THR A 19 -6.94 -29.31 9.07
N ASN A 20 -6.68 -28.08 8.65
CA ASN A 20 -7.35 -26.89 9.19
C ASN A 20 -8.88 -26.89 8.95
N SER A 21 -9.35 -27.65 7.96
CA SER A 21 -10.78 -27.89 7.70
C SER A 21 -11.38 -29.02 8.54
N GLY A 22 -10.59 -29.67 9.41
CA GLY A 22 -11.03 -30.75 10.28
C GLY A 22 -11.05 -32.14 9.62
N ALA A 23 -10.50 -32.30 8.40
CA ALA A 23 -10.42 -33.60 7.75
C ALA A 23 -9.30 -34.45 8.38
N PRO A 24 -9.54 -35.73 8.71
CA PRO A 24 -8.50 -36.60 9.26
C PRO A 24 -7.29 -36.72 8.32
N VAL A 25 -6.09 -36.57 8.87
CA VAL A 25 -4.83 -36.77 8.15
C VAL A 25 -4.43 -38.23 8.28
N TYR A 26 -4.52 -38.97 7.17
CA TYR A 26 -4.20 -40.40 7.14
C TYR A 26 -2.69 -40.68 7.19
N ASN A 27 -1.87 -39.82 6.57
CA ASN A 27 -0.41 -39.95 6.56
C ASN A 27 0.25 -38.57 6.63
N ASN A 28 1.09 -38.35 7.65
CA ASN A 28 1.85 -37.12 7.86
C ASN A 28 3.37 -37.32 7.65
N ASN A 29 3.78 -38.46 7.10
CA ASN A 29 5.18 -38.86 6.96
C ASN A 29 5.66 -38.98 5.52
N SER A 30 4.75 -38.95 4.53
CA SER A 30 5.10 -39.17 3.13
C SER A 30 4.20 -38.34 2.21
N SER A 31 4.81 -37.77 1.19
CA SER A 31 4.15 -37.06 0.11
C SER A 31 3.48 -38.02 -0.88
N LEU A 32 2.40 -37.55 -1.50
CA LEU A 32 1.72 -38.24 -2.58
C LEU A 32 2.50 -38.08 -3.89
N THR A 33 2.94 -39.20 -4.46
CA THR A 33 3.88 -39.25 -5.60
C THR A 33 3.40 -40.17 -6.72
N VAL A 34 3.94 -39.96 -7.93
CA VAL A 34 3.72 -40.86 -9.08
C VAL A 34 4.52 -42.15 -8.90
N GLY A 35 3.88 -43.18 -8.34
CA GLY A 35 4.60 -44.41 -7.97
C GLY A 35 5.62 -44.16 -6.86
N THR A 36 6.55 -45.08 -6.62
CA THR A 36 7.43 -45.04 -5.43
C THR A 36 8.66 -44.15 -5.57
N ARG A 37 8.94 -43.62 -6.76
CA ARG A 37 10.13 -42.79 -7.07
C ARG A 37 9.83 -41.61 -8.00
N GLY A 38 8.55 -41.36 -8.29
CA GLY A 38 8.17 -40.29 -9.19
C GLY A 38 7.98 -38.96 -8.50
N PRO A 39 7.64 -37.92 -9.29
CA PRO A 39 7.39 -36.58 -8.77
C PRO A 39 6.18 -36.53 -7.85
N ILE A 40 6.14 -35.50 -7.01
CA ILE A 40 5.02 -35.20 -6.11
C ILE A 40 3.86 -34.66 -6.93
N LEU A 41 2.64 -35.09 -6.59
CA LEU A 41 1.42 -34.60 -7.21
C LEU A 41 0.99 -33.28 -6.57
N LEU A 42 0.55 -32.32 -7.38
CA LEU A 42 0.03 -31.04 -6.89
C LEU A 42 -1.20 -31.22 -5.98
N GLU A 43 -1.94 -32.33 -6.14
CA GLU A 43 -3.11 -32.65 -5.32
C GLU A 43 -2.77 -33.10 -3.88
N ASP A 44 -1.49 -33.19 -3.52
CA ASP A 44 -1.06 -33.34 -2.11
C ASP A 44 -1.28 -32.05 -1.31
N TYR A 45 -2.56 -31.72 -1.07
CA TYR A 45 -2.96 -30.52 -0.36
C TYR A 45 -2.39 -30.44 1.05
N HIS A 46 -2.21 -31.59 1.72
CA HIS A 46 -1.66 -31.62 3.07
C HIS A 46 -0.20 -31.14 3.08
N LEU A 47 0.63 -31.62 2.14
CA LEU A 47 2.01 -31.14 2.00
C LEU A 47 2.03 -29.63 1.69
N VAL A 48 1.23 -29.20 0.71
CA VAL A 48 1.20 -27.81 0.24
C VAL A 48 0.77 -26.86 1.37
N GLU A 49 -0.31 -27.18 2.09
CA GLU A 49 -0.75 -26.37 3.24
C GLU A 49 0.28 -26.36 4.36
N LYS A 50 0.87 -27.51 4.69
CA LYS A 50 1.85 -27.63 5.77
C LYS A 50 3.07 -26.76 5.51
N LEU A 51 3.63 -26.83 4.29
CA LEU A 51 4.77 -26.00 3.88
C LEU A 51 4.40 -24.51 3.79
N ALA A 52 3.25 -24.17 3.20
CA ALA A 52 2.81 -22.79 3.07
C ALA A 52 2.55 -22.11 4.43
N ASN A 53 2.08 -22.86 5.42
CA ASN A 53 1.91 -22.36 6.79
C ASN A 53 3.26 -22.23 7.50
N PHE A 54 4.13 -23.25 7.37
CA PHE A 54 5.48 -23.22 7.94
C PHE A 54 6.24 -21.97 7.49
N ASP A 55 6.24 -21.65 6.19
CA ASP A 55 6.94 -20.48 5.66
C ASP A 55 6.40 -19.13 6.17
N ARG A 56 5.15 -19.10 6.65
CA ARG A 56 4.49 -17.89 7.17
C ARG A 56 4.68 -17.69 8.68
N GLU A 57 5.22 -18.67 9.40
CA GLU A 57 5.35 -18.63 10.86
C GLU A 57 6.14 -17.43 11.40
N ARG A 58 7.03 -16.84 10.59
CA ARG A 58 7.96 -15.80 11.05
C ARG A 58 8.06 -14.54 10.20
N ILE A 59 7.11 -14.24 9.31
CA ILE A 59 7.18 -13.03 8.48
C ILE A 59 7.28 -11.77 9.36
N PRO A 60 8.28 -10.88 9.15
CA PRO A 60 9.17 -10.75 7.98
C PRO A 60 10.53 -11.48 8.06
N GLU A 61 10.80 -12.23 9.14
CA GLU A 61 12.02 -13.01 9.32
C GLU A 61 11.97 -14.38 8.60
N ARG A 62 13.16 -14.96 8.37
CA ARG A 62 13.27 -16.31 7.80
C ARG A 62 13.10 -17.37 8.88
N VAL A 63 12.37 -18.43 8.57
CA VAL A 63 12.20 -19.58 9.48
C VAL A 63 13.51 -20.36 9.61
N VAL A 64 14.27 -20.52 8.54
CA VAL A 64 15.61 -21.13 8.51
C VAL A 64 16.59 -20.19 7.82
N HIS A 65 17.89 -20.34 8.05
CA HIS A 65 18.92 -19.49 7.43
C HIS A 65 18.78 -17.99 7.78
N ALA A 66 18.29 -17.68 8.97
CA ALA A 66 18.03 -16.32 9.43
C ALA A 66 19.32 -15.49 9.57
N ARG A 67 20.39 -16.09 10.10
CA ARG A 67 21.71 -15.47 10.24
C ARG A 67 22.64 -15.94 9.12
N GLY A 68 23.34 -15.00 8.49
CA GLY A 68 24.28 -15.31 7.41
C GLY A 68 24.90 -14.09 6.75
N ALA A 69 26.01 -14.31 6.06
CA ALA A 69 26.80 -13.32 5.33
C ALA A 69 26.76 -13.60 3.83
N SER A 70 26.96 -12.57 3.01
CA SER A 70 26.93 -12.69 1.54
C SER A 70 28.18 -12.10 0.90
N ALA A 71 28.57 -12.63 -0.25
CA ALA A 71 29.67 -12.15 -1.07
C ALA A 71 29.25 -12.08 -2.54
N LYS A 72 29.79 -11.10 -3.28
CA LYS A 72 29.68 -11.02 -4.74
C LYS A 72 30.92 -11.68 -5.35
N GLY A 73 30.75 -12.37 -6.47
CA GLY A 73 31.86 -13.01 -7.18
C GLY A 73 31.46 -13.43 -8.59
N PHE A 74 32.25 -14.34 -9.16
CA PHE A 74 31.92 -15.01 -10.42
C PHE A 74 32.14 -16.51 -10.28
N PHE A 75 31.45 -17.28 -11.11
CA PHE A 75 31.68 -18.68 -11.34
C PHE A 75 32.32 -18.85 -12.71
N GLU A 76 33.45 -19.56 -12.78
CA GLU A 76 34.16 -19.84 -14.03
C GLU A 76 34.06 -21.32 -14.39
N VAL A 77 33.59 -21.59 -15.61
CA VAL A 77 33.63 -22.95 -16.17
C VAL A 77 35.09 -23.28 -16.48
N THR A 78 35.60 -24.37 -15.90
CA THR A 78 37.02 -24.78 -16.11
C THR A 78 37.18 -25.90 -17.14
N HIS A 79 36.10 -26.63 -17.45
CA HIS A 79 36.11 -27.79 -18.33
C HIS A 79 34.89 -27.75 -19.26
N ASP A 80 35.07 -28.24 -20.49
CA ASP A 80 33.96 -28.33 -21.44
C ASP A 80 33.05 -29.50 -21.03
N ILE A 81 31.82 -29.16 -20.62
CA ILE A 81 30.76 -30.10 -20.29
C ILE A 81 29.54 -29.95 -21.21
N SER A 82 29.70 -29.34 -22.37
CA SER A 82 28.63 -29.12 -23.35
C SER A 82 27.94 -30.43 -23.81
N GLY A 83 28.63 -31.57 -23.70
CA GLY A 83 28.04 -32.90 -23.93
C GLY A 83 27.09 -33.40 -22.83
N LEU A 84 27.04 -32.75 -21.66
CA LEU A 84 26.22 -33.16 -20.51
C LEU A 84 25.04 -32.23 -20.24
N THR A 85 25.07 -30.99 -20.76
CA THR A 85 24.06 -29.98 -20.44
C THR A 85 23.81 -29.04 -21.61
N CYS A 86 22.57 -28.57 -21.72
CA CYS A 86 22.20 -27.49 -22.62
C CYS A 86 22.27 -26.10 -21.98
N ALA A 87 22.62 -25.96 -20.69
CA ALA A 87 22.70 -24.64 -20.04
C ALA A 87 23.87 -23.81 -20.60
N ASP A 88 23.58 -22.65 -21.18
CA ASP A 88 24.54 -21.79 -21.89
C ASP A 88 25.71 -21.37 -20.99
N PHE A 89 25.44 -21.06 -19.73
CA PHE A 89 26.46 -20.59 -18.78
C PHE A 89 27.50 -21.66 -18.41
N LEU A 90 27.28 -22.92 -18.81
CA LEU A 90 28.17 -24.07 -18.58
C LEU A 90 28.90 -24.55 -19.85
N ARG A 91 28.69 -23.92 -21.01
CA ARG A 91 29.08 -24.51 -22.31
C ARG A 91 30.55 -24.33 -22.73
N ALA A 92 31.31 -23.42 -22.14
CA ALA A 92 32.69 -23.19 -22.58
C ALA A 92 33.64 -22.86 -21.42
N PRO A 93 34.83 -23.48 -21.36
CA PRO A 93 35.89 -23.09 -20.42
C PRO A 93 36.20 -21.59 -20.51
N GLY A 94 36.48 -20.97 -19.37
CA GLY A 94 36.76 -19.54 -19.25
C GLY A 94 35.52 -18.64 -19.26
N VAL A 95 34.30 -19.18 -19.45
CA VAL A 95 33.07 -18.40 -19.29
C VAL A 95 32.86 -18.07 -17.81
N GLN A 96 32.84 -16.78 -17.50
CA GLN A 96 32.58 -16.25 -16.16
C GLN A 96 31.14 -15.77 -16.02
N THR A 97 30.42 -16.33 -15.06
CA THR A 97 29.04 -15.98 -14.71
C THR A 97 29.01 -15.22 -13.39
N PRO A 98 28.44 -14.00 -13.31
CA PRO A 98 28.32 -13.29 -12.04
C PRO A 98 27.47 -14.09 -11.03
N VAL A 99 27.90 -14.10 -9.78
CA VAL A 99 27.19 -14.77 -8.68
C VAL A 99 27.08 -13.90 -7.45
N ILE A 100 26.01 -14.13 -6.68
CA ILE A 100 25.96 -13.77 -5.26
C ILE A 100 25.89 -15.05 -4.46
N VAL A 101 26.82 -15.21 -3.52
CA VAL A 101 26.87 -16.35 -2.59
C VAL A 101 26.44 -15.87 -1.22
N ARG A 102 25.65 -16.68 -0.51
CA ARG A 102 25.28 -16.47 0.89
C ARG A 102 25.63 -17.70 1.71
N PHE A 103 26.32 -17.52 2.82
CA PHE A 103 26.57 -18.54 3.85
C PHE A 103 25.72 -18.24 5.08
N SER A 104 25.21 -19.26 5.76
CA SER A 104 24.24 -19.08 6.85
C SER A 104 24.23 -20.22 7.86
N THR A 105 23.74 -19.93 9.06
CA THR A 105 23.37 -20.97 10.05
C THR A 105 22.02 -21.55 9.68
N VAL A 106 21.82 -22.88 9.67
CA VAL A 106 20.55 -23.47 9.17
C VAL A 106 19.38 -23.24 10.13
N ILE A 107 19.53 -23.60 11.41
CA ILE A 107 18.40 -23.75 12.36
C ILE A 107 18.26 -22.60 13.38
N HIS A 108 19.27 -21.74 13.46
CA HIS A 108 19.36 -20.68 14.46
C HIS A 108 18.60 -19.41 14.08
N GLU A 109 18.16 -18.68 15.11
CA GLU A 109 17.49 -17.39 14.97
C GLU A 109 18.51 -16.28 14.71
N ARG A 110 18.06 -15.10 14.24
CA ARG A 110 18.93 -13.96 13.89
C ARG A 110 19.90 -13.58 15.01
N GLY A 111 19.49 -13.71 16.28
CA GLY A 111 20.27 -13.35 17.46
C GLY A 111 21.03 -14.50 18.14
N SER A 112 20.91 -15.74 17.66
CA SER A 112 21.58 -16.88 18.30
C SER A 112 23.11 -16.81 18.12
N PRO A 113 23.90 -17.26 19.11
CA PRO A 113 25.35 -17.37 18.97
C PRO A 113 25.71 -18.37 17.86
N GLU A 114 26.80 -18.12 17.15
CA GLU A 114 27.37 -19.11 16.24
C GLU A 114 28.17 -20.13 17.07
N THR A 115 27.81 -21.41 16.99
CA THR A 115 28.56 -22.48 17.65
C THR A 115 29.31 -23.34 16.64
N LEU A 116 30.33 -24.07 17.10
CA LEU A 116 31.12 -25.00 16.28
C LEU A 116 30.27 -26.15 15.71
N ARG A 117 29.14 -26.50 16.35
CA ARG A 117 28.29 -27.65 16.00
C ARG A 117 27.09 -27.29 15.13
N ASP A 118 26.99 -26.03 14.70
CA ASP A 118 25.87 -25.57 13.89
C ASP A 118 25.98 -26.08 12.44
N PRO A 119 24.91 -26.67 11.89
CA PRO A 119 24.77 -26.84 10.45
C PRO A 119 25.00 -25.52 9.69
N ARG A 120 25.81 -25.56 8.63
CA ARG A 120 26.09 -24.40 7.76
C ARG A 120 25.45 -24.62 6.40
N GLY A 121 24.59 -23.68 6.01
CA GLY A 121 23.98 -23.61 4.68
C GLY A 121 24.73 -22.67 3.76
N PHE A 122 24.70 -22.96 2.46
CA PHE A 122 25.11 -22.01 1.43
C PHE A 122 24.03 -21.90 0.34
N ALA A 123 23.93 -20.73 -0.29
CA ALA A 123 23.11 -20.49 -1.45
C ALA A 123 23.88 -19.65 -2.46
N VAL A 124 23.90 -20.06 -3.72
CA VAL A 124 24.54 -19.34 -4.84
C VAL A 124 23.47 -18.96 -5.83
N LYS A 125 23.35 -17.67 -6.14
CA LYS A 125 22.53 -17.15 -7.22
C LYS A 125 23.41 -16.85 -8.43
N PHE A 126 23.14 -17.51 -9.53
CA PHE A 126 23.80 -17.33 -10.83
C PHE A 126 22.97 -16.41 -11.70
N TYR A 127 23.60 -15.34 -12.19
CA TYR A 127 22.97 -14.37 -13.09
C TYR A 127 23.33 -14.72 -14.54
N THR A 128 22.47 -15.50 -15.19
CA THR A 128 22.71 -15.99 -16.56
C THR A 128 21.87 -15.23 -17.59
N ARG A 129 22.14 -15.46 -18.88
CA ARG A 129 21.32 -14.91 -19.97
C ARG A 129 19.98 -15.64 -20.15
N GLU A 130 19.88 -16.87 -19.64
CA GLU A 130 18.70 -17.74 -19.78
C GLU A 130 17.73 -17.62 -18.59
N GLY A 131 18.00 -16.70 -17.66
CA GLY A 131 17.31 -16.57 -16.38
C GLY A 131 18.23 -16.87 -15.19
N ASN A 132 17.77 -16.51 -14.00
CA ASN A 132 18.52 -16.76 -12.77
C ASN A 132 18.43 -18.24 -12.38
N PHE A 133 19.55 -18.83 -11.98
CA PHE A 133 19.64 -20.17 -11.42
C PHE A 133 20.13 -20.10 -9.98
N ASP A 134 19.48 -20.83 -9.08
CA ASP A 134 19.84 -20.86 -7.66
C ASP A 134 20.29 -22.27 -7.26
N LEU A 135 21.48 -22.37 -6.67
CA LEU A 135 21.99 -23.60 -6.05
C LEU A 135 21.99 -23.42 -4.54
N VAL A 136 21.30 -24.31 -3.82
CA VAL A 136 21.23 -24.29 -2.35
C VAL A 136 21.75 -25.61 -1.81
N GLY A 137 22.54 -25.55 -0.75
CA GLY A 137 23.10 -26.73 -0.10
C GLY A 137 23.49 -26.47 1.35
N ASN A 138 24.04 -27.50 1.98
CA ASN A 138 24.62 -27.42 3.32
C ASN A 138 25.94 -28.18 3.38
N ASN A 139 26.66 -28.03 4.48
CA ASN A 139 27.96 -28.66 4.72
C ASN A 139 27.89 -30.15 5.07
N PHE A 140 26.69 -30.74 5.12
CA PHE A 140 26.52 -32.17 5.35
C PHE A 140 26.24 -32.92 4.04
N PRO A 141 26.85 -34.09 3.84
CA PRO A 141 26.70 -34.86 2.61
C PRO A 141 25.34 -35.58 2.52
N VAL A 142 24.58 -35.63 3.60
CA VAL A 142 23.26 -36.29 3.69
C VAL A 142 22.27 -35.41 4.45
N PHE A 143 20.98 -35.57 4.16
CA PHE A 143 19.92 -34.83 4.84
C PHE A 143 19.22 -35.68 5.90
N PHE A 144 18.65 -35.03 6.92
CA PHE A 144 18.04 -35.70 8.07
C PHE A 144 16.74 -36.44 7.72
N ILE A 145 16.05 -36.07 6.66
CA ILE A 145 14.74 -36.59 6.28
C ILE A 145 14.72 -37.00 4.82
N ARG A 146 13.85 -37.97 4.48
CA ARG A 146 13.69 -38.49 3.11
C ARG A 146 12.52 -37.88 2.35
N ASP A 147 11.62 -37.16 3.02
CA ASP A 147 10.41 -36.59 2.44
C ASP A 147 10.16 -35.19 2.99
N GLY A 148 9.75 -34.25 2.13
CA GLY A 148 9.49 -32.86 2.49
C GLY A 148 8.37 -32.68 3.51
N MET A 149 7.45 -33.65 3.63
CA MET A 149 6.38 -33.65 4.62
C MET A 149 6.89 -33.54 6.06
N LYS A 150 8.09 -34.07 6.34
CA LYS A 150 8.71 -34.10 7.67
C LYS A 150 9.51 -32.83 8.00
N PHE A 151 9.71 -31.94 7.02
CA PHE A 151 10.61 -30.80 7.17
C PHE A 151 10.17 -29.81 8.26
N PRO A 152 8.90 -29.38 8.34
CA PRO A 152 8.45 -28.48 9.41
C PRO A 152 8.66 -29.07 10.81
N ASP A 153 8.29 -30.33 11.01
CA ASP A 153 8.38 -31.02 12.30
C ASP A 153 9.84 -31.17 12.74
N MET A 154 10.74 -31.49 11.81
CA MET A 154 12.18 -31.53 12.05
C MET A 154 12.71 -30.17 12.51
N VAL A 155 12.34 -29.09 11.80
CA VAL A 155 12.79 -27.74 12.17
C VAL A 155 12.24 -27.34 13.53
N HIS A 156 10.97 -27.63 13.83
CA HIS A 156 10.37 -27.35 15.13
C HIS A 156 11.03 -28.12 16.27
N ALA A 157 11.46 -29.36 16.04
CA ALA A 157 12.20 -30.17 17.01
C ALA A 157 13.60 -29.62 17.27
N LEU A 158 14.29 -29.15 16.22
CA LEU A 158 15.65 -28.59 16.31
C LEU A 158 15.67 -27.16 16.87
N LYS A 159 14.56 -26.44 16.83
CA LYS A 159 14.47 -25.06 17.35
C LYS A 159 14.21 -25.00 18.87
N PRO A 160 14.59 -23.88 19.50
CA PRO A 160 14.22 -23.60 20.89
C PRO A 160 12.71 -23.80 21.14
N ASN A 161 12.37 -24.38 22.29
CA ASN A 161 11.00 -24.57 22.69
C ASN A 161 10.30 -23.21 22.83
N PRO A 162 9.10 -23.00 22.22
CA PRO A 162 8.41 -21.71 22.25
C PRO A 162 8.08 -21.20 23.65
N LYS A 163 8.00 -22.08 24.66
CA LYS A 163 7.69 -21.72 26.05
C LYS A 163 8.94 -21.37 26.86
N SER A 164 10.03 -22.12 26.67
CA SER A 164 11.25 -21.98 27.48
C SER A 164 12.33 -21.14 26.79
N HIS A 165 12.21 -20.92 25.48
CA HIS A 165 13.23 -20.30 24.62
C HIS A 165 14.60 -20.99 24.66
N ILE A 166 14.62 -22.26 25.09
CA ILE A 166 15.83 -23.09 25.18
C ILE A 166 15.68 -24.26 24.21
N GLN A 167 16.77 -24.63 23.53
CA GLN A 167 16.82 -25.87 22.77
C GLN A 167 16.88 -27.04 23.75
N GLU A 168 15.93 -27.96 23.62
CA GLU A 168 15.78 -29.08 24.55
C GLU A 168 16.17 -30.37 23.82
N ASP A 169 17.27 -30.99 24.26
CA ASP A 169 17.84 -32.19 23.63
C ASP A 169 16.83 -33.34 23.50
N TRP A 170 15.91 -33.46 24.45
CA TRP A 170 14.87 -34.50 24.40
C TRP A 170 13.94 -34.36 23.20
N ARG A 171 13.65 -33.15 22.71
CA ARG A 171 12.80 -32.93 21.52
C ARG A 171 13.49 -33.38 20.25
N VAL A 172 14.80 -33.15 20.19
CA VAL A 172 15.66 -33.58 19.09
C VAL A 172 15.76 -35.11 19.08
N LEU A 173 16.04 -35.71 20.24
CA LEU A 173 16.11 -37.16 20.40
C LEU A 173 14.77 -37.85 20.11
N ASP A 174 13.66 -37.28 20.57
CA ASP A 174 12.30 -37.79 20.31
C ASP A 174 11.97 -37.76 18.82
N PHE A 175 12.28 -36.66 18.11
CA PHE A 175 12.11 -36.62 16.66
C PHE A 175 12.94 -37.70 15.98
N PHE A 176 14.23 -37.81 16.28
CA PHE A 176 15.11 -38.79 15.63
C PHE A 176 14.82 -40.24 16.00
N SER A 177 14.30 -40.54 17.20
CA SER A 177 13.90 -41.90 17.56
C SER A 177 12.73 -42.43 16.72
N HIS A 178 11.90 -41.53 16.19
CA HIS A 178 10.81 -41.87 15.27
C HIS A 178 11.23 -41.88 13.79
N HIS A 179 12.46 -41.48 13.48
CA HIS A 179 13.00 -41.33 12.13
C HIS A 179 14.36 -42.03 12.02
N PRO A 180 14.40 -43.38 12.00
CA PRO A 180 15.66 -44.13 11.98
C PRO A 180 16.52 -43.83 10.74
N GLU A 181 15.94 -43.33 9.66
CA GLU A 181 16.68 -42.82 8.50
C GLU A 181 17.62 -41.65 8.83
N SER A 182 17.33 -40.89 9.89
CA SER A 182 18.13 -39.75 10.36
C SER A 182 19.37 -40.18 11.15
N LEU A 183 19.47 -41.45 11.56
CA LEU A 183 20.54 -41.95 12.44
C LEU A 183 21.94 -41.71 11.87
N HIS A 184 22.09 -41.83 10.54
CA HIS A 184 23.36 -41.56 9.86
C HIS A 184 23.82 -40.10 9.99
N MET A 185 22.87 -39.16 10.10
CA MET A 185 23.21 -37.76 10.34
C MET A 185 23.41 -37.49 11.83
N PHE A 186 22.66 -38.15 12.72
CA PHE A 186 22.88 -38.06 14.17
C PHE A 186 24.29 -38.52 14.56
N THR A 187 24.80 -39.62 13.97
CA THR A 187 26.19 -40.06 14.18
C THR A 187 27.20 -39.01 13.69
N PHE A 188 26.93 -38.37 12.55
CA PHE A 188 27.80 -37.35 11.99
C PHE A 188 27.82 -36.05 12.82
N LEU A 189 26.75 -35.75 13.58
CA LEU A 189 26.71 -34.63 14.53
C LEU A 189 27.39 -34.93 15.87
N GLN A 190 27.41 -36.21 16.28
CA GLN A 190 27.96 -36.66 17.58
C GLN A 190 29.45 -36.99 17.52
N ASP A 191 29.97 -37.37 16.35
CA ASP A 191 31.40 -37.55 16.15
C ASP A 191 32.11 -36.18 16.14
N ASP A 192 33.00 -35.95 17.11
CA ASP A 192 34.05 -34.91 17.05
C ASP A 192 35.09 -35.19 15.92
N ILE A 193 34.80 -36.13 15.00
CA ILE A 193 35.63 -36.59 13.88
C ILE A 193 35.21 -35.91 12.55
N GLY A 194 34.57 -34.74 12.64
CA GLY A 194 34.13 -33.95 11.48
C GLY A 194 35.20 -33.04 10.85
N VAL A 195 36.45 -33.09 11.31
CA VAL A 195 37.60 -32.52 10.62
C VAL A 195 38.68 -33.61 10.62
N PRO A 196 38.93 -34.32 9.50
CA PRO A 196 40.15 -35.09 9.38
C PRO A 196 41.33 -34.16 9.70
N GLN A 197 42.31 -34.59 10.50
CA GLN A 197 43.49 -33.77 10.82
C GLN A 197 44.17 -33.20 9.56
N ASP A 198 43.94 -33.82 8.40
CA ASP A 198 44.44 -33.41 7.08
C ASP A 198 43.79 -32.13 6.53
N TYR A 199 42.63 -31.69 7.04
CA TYR A 199 41.98 -30.44 6.64
C TYR A 199 42.53 -29.20 7.36
N ARG A 200 43.54 -29.34 8.24
CA ARG A 200 44.30 -28.20 8.77
C ARG A 200 45.37 -27.68 7.80
N HIS A 201 45.63 -28.39 6.70
CA HIS A 201 46.59 -27.98 5.68
C HIS A 201 45.92 -27.90 4.31
N MET A 202 45.23 -26.78 4.07
CA MET A 202 44.72 -26.40 2.75
C MET A 202 45.84 -25.84 1.86
N GLU A 203 47.00 -26.49 1.82
CA GLU A 203 48.12 -26.15 0.91
C GLU A 203 48.46 -27.27 -0.10
N ASP A 204 48.03 -28.52 0.10
CA ASP A 204 48.42 -29.63 -0.78
C ASP A 204 47.22 -30.38 -1.38
N ILE A 205 46.59 -29.81 -2.41
CA ILE A 205 45.69 -30.53 -3.32
C ILE A 205 46.35 -30.64 -4.69
N HIS A 206 47.39 -31.46 -4.77
CA HIS A 206 47.91 -32.01 -6.02
C HIS A 206 47.97 -33.54 -5.87
N HIS A 207 47.21 -34.26 -6.71
CA HIS A 207 47.27 -35.72 -6.99
C HIS A 207 46.15 -36.60 -6.39
N SER A 208 45.02 -36.67 -7.12
CA SER A 208 44.24 -37.92 -7.26
C SER A 208 43.42 -37.91 -8.57
N PRO A 209 43.33 -39.01 -9.35
CA PRO A 209 42.81 -39.00 -10.73
C PRO A 209 41.28 -39.21 -10.87
N ASN A 210 40.53 -39.45 -9.79
CA ASN A 210 39.08 -39.71 -9.87
C ASN A 210 38.29 -38.61 -9.17
N LYS A 211 37.98 -37.53 -9.91
CA LYS A 211 37.22 -36.38 -9.43
C LYS A 211 35.72 -36.59 -9.65
N SER A 212 35.00 -36.83 -8.56
CA SER A 212 33.63 -36.35 -8.41
C SER A 212 33.62 -34.83 -8.55
N LEU A 213 32.61 -34.31 -9.25
CA LEU A 213 32.38 -32.92 -9.63
C LEU A 213 32.31 -32.00 -8.38
N PHE A 214 33.45 -31.54 -7.88
CA PHE A 214 33.52 -30.53 -6.81
C PHE A 214 33.57 -29.13 -7.43
N LEU A 215 32.49 -28.38 -7.25
CA LEU A 215 32.34 -26.99 -7.67
C LEU A 215 33.20 -26.09 -6.75
N LEU A 216 34.46 -25.85 -7.13
CA LEU A 216 35.33 -24.93 -6.39
C LEU A 216 35.01 -23.49 -6.84
N LEU A 217 34.30 -22.73 -6.01
CA LEU A 217 34.17 -21.27 -6.18
C LEU A 217 35.50 -20.61 -5.78
N LEU A 218 36.36 -20.35 -6.76
CA LEU A 218 37.57 -19.55 -6.56
C LEU A 218 37.19 -18.06 -6.48
N LEU A 219 37.13 -17.51 -5.27
CA LEU A 219 37.11 -16.07 -5.05
C LEU A 219 38.54 -15.52 -5.20
N HIS A 220 39.01 -15.36 -6.44
CA HIS A 220 40.33 -14.81 -6.71
C HIS A 220 40.26 -13.27 -6.75
N GLN A 221 40.95 -12.60 -5.82
CA GLN A 221 41.22 -11.17 -5.89
C GLN A 221 42.41 -10.92 -6.82
N GLU A 222 42.19 -10.91 -8.14
CA GLU A 222 43.17 -10.31 -9.04
C GLU A 222 42.53 -9.23 -9.91
N ASN A 223 43.13 -8.04 -9.84
CA ASN A 223 42.82 -6.86 -10.65
C ASN A 223 43.04 -7.15 -12.14
N LYS A 224 42.00 -7.65 -12.81
CA LYS A 224 41.78 -7.45 -14.24
C LYS A 224 40.42 -6.81 -14.39
N SER A 225 40.32 -5.86 -15.32
CA SER A 225 39.13 -5.04 -15.62
C SER A 225 37.92 -5.92 -15.97
N PHE A 226 37.27 -6.47 -14.95
CA PHE A 226 36.02 -7.19 -15.04
C PHE A 226 34.93 -6.13 -15.17
N ASN A 227 34.15 -6.21 -16.24
CA ASN A 227 32.85 -5.53 -16.29
C ASN A 227 31.78 -6.60 -16.07
N PRO A 228 31.50 -6.98 -14.80
CA PRO A 228 30.41 -7.89 -14.52
C PRO A 228 29.13 -7.34 -15.15
N MET A 229 28.22 -8.20 -15.60
CA MET A 229 26.83 -7.76 -15.62
C MET A 229 26.48 -7.35 -14.18
N ASP A 230 26.37 -6.04 -13.97
CA ASP A 230 25.94 -5.48 -12.71
C ASP A 230 24.53 -6.01 -12.40
N PRO A 231 24.35 -6.81 -11.34
CA PRO A 231 23.04 -7.39 -11.01
C PRO A 231 22.01 -6.33 -10.64
N TYR A 232 22.43 -5.07 -10.41
CA TYR A 232 21.55 -3.95 -10.14
C TYR A 232 21.17 -3.16 -11.41
N LYS A 233 21.86 -3.39 -12.53
CA LYS A 233 21.68 -2.64 -13.79
C LYS A 233 20.42 -3.07 -14.55
N TYR A 234 20.08 -4.36 -14.53
CA TYR A 234 18.95 -4.93 -15.27
C TYR A 234 17.78 -5.23 -14.34
N ARG A 235 17.09 -4.16 -13.89
CA ARG A 235 15.83 -4.32 -13.16
C ARG A 235 14.70 -4.71 -14.14
N PRO A 236 13.76 -5.59 -13.76
CA PRO A 236 12.61 -5.92 -14.60
C PRO A 236 11.88 -4.66 -15.08
N SER A 237 11.71 -4.54 -16.39
CA SER A 237 11.03 -3.42 -17.03
C SER A 237 10.48 -3.87 -18.38
N SER A 238 9.31 -3.33 -18.77
CA SER A 238 8.71 -3.58 -20.08
C SER A 238 9.60 -3.15 -21.24
N ALA A 239 10.54 -2.22 -21.00
CA ALA A 239 11.54 -1.81 -21.99
C ALA A 239 12.57 -2.91 -22.35
N TYR A 240 12.65 -3.97 -21.54
CA TYR A 240 13.58 -5.09 -21.73
C TYR A 240 12.86 -6.44 -21.86
N ASN A 241 11.60 -6.45 -22.30
CA ASN A 241 10.85 -7.69 -22.46
C ASN A 241 11.47 -8.61 -23.51
N SER A 242 11.52 -9.90 -23.18
CA SER A 242 11.84 -10.97 -24.12
C SER A 242 10.73 -11.13 -25.19
N PRO A 243 11.03 -11.63 -26.41
CA PRO A 243 10.01 -12.02 -27.39
C PRO A 243 9.22 -13.29 -27.00
N PHE A 244 9.55 -13.95 -25.90
CA PHE A 244 8.85 -15.12 -25.37
C PHE A 244 8.47 -14.94 -23.89
N TRP A 245 7.51 -15.75 -23.43
CA TRP A 245 7.12 -15.78 -22.02
C TRP A 245 8.26 -16.25 -21.14
N THR A 246 8.39 -15.66 -19.95
CA THR A 246 9.36 -16.06 -18.94
C THR A 246 8.72 -16.23 -17.56
N THR A 247 9.35 -17.01 -16.69
CA THR A 247 9.09 -16.97 -15.25
C THR A 247 9.56 -15.64 -14.65
N ASN A 248 9.26 -15.35 -13.37
CA ASN A 248 9.78 -14.14 -12.72
C ASN A 248 11.31 -14.19 -12.51
N SER A 249 11.91 -15.39 -12.50
CA SER A 249 13.37 -15.57 -12.51
C SER A 249 14.00 -15.34 -13.89
N GLY A 250 13.19 -15.15 -14.94
CA GLY A 250 13.64 -14.89 -16.30
C GLY A 250 13.80 -16.13 -17.18
N ALA A 251 13.46 -17.33 -16.68
CA ALA A 251 13.59 -18.57 -17.45
C ALA A 251 12.53 -18.65 -18.57
N PRO A 252 12.88 -19.09 -19.79
CA PRO A 252 11.94 -19.19 -20.90
C PRO A 252 10.83 -20.22 -20.62
N VAL A 253 9.59 -19.84 -20.91
CA VAL A 253 8.41 -20.71 -20.79
C VAL A 253 8.05 -21.25 -22.17
N TYR A 254 8.31 -22.54 -22.40
CA TYR A 254 8.05 -23.19 -23.68
C TYR A 254 6.56 -23.47 -23.94
N ASN A 255 5.76 -23.68 -22.88
CA ASN A 255 4.32 -23.93 -22.97
C ASN A 255 3.58 -23.19 -21.84
N ASN A 256 2.75 -22.21 -22.22
CA ASN A 256 1.91 -21.44 -21.29
C ASN A 256 0.41 -21.82 -21.41
N ASN A 257 0.10 -22.87 -22.16
CA ASN A 257 -1.27 -23.30 -22.48
C ASN A 257 -1.69 -24.56 -21.72
N SER A 258 -0.74 -25.37 -21.25
CA SER A 258 -1.03 -26.65 -20.60
C SER A 258 -0.11 -26.88 -19.41
N SER A 259 -0.68 -27.36 -18.30
CA SER A 259 0.06 -27.82 -17.14
C SER A 259 0.84 -29.10 -17.44
N LEU A 260 1.88 -29.36 -16.65
CA LEU A 260 2.61 -30.62 -16.65
C LEU A 260 1.79 -31.69 -15.91
N THR A 261 1.45 -32.78 -16.60
CA THR A 261 0.59 -33.86 -16.10
C THR A 261 1.17 -35.24 -16.34
N VAL A 262 0.70 -36.24 -15.58
CA VAL A 262 0.98 -37.66 -15.86
C VAL A 262 0.16 -38.13 -17.08
N GLY A 263 0.75 -38.03 -18.27
CA GLY A 263 0.04 -38.31 -19.52
C GLY A 263 -1.06 -37.27 -19.81
N THR A 264 -1.91 -37.52 -20.80
CA THR A 264 -2.84 -36.49 -21.33
C THR A 264 -4.05 -36.19 -20.44
N ARG A 265 -4.33 -37.02 -19.43
CA ARG A 265 -5.50 -36.89 -18.53
C ARG A 265 -5.20 -37.26 -17.07
N GLY A 266 -3.94 -37.35 -16.69
CA GLY A 266 -3.55 -37.66 -15.32
C GLY A 266 -3.45 -36.41 -14.43
N PRO A 267 -3.07 -36.61 -13.16
CA PRO A 267 -2.91 -35.52 -12.20
C PRO A 267 -1.77 -34.56 -12.61
N ILE A 268 -1.86 -33.32 -12.12
CA ILE A 268 -0.85 -32.27 -12.29
C ILE A 268 0.30 -32.53 -11.32
N LEU A 269 1.53 -32.26 -11.77
CA LEU A 269 2.74 -32.41 -10.98
C LEU A 269 3.08 -31.12 -10.22
N LEU A 270 3.51 -31.24 -8.97
CA LEU A 270 3.93 -30.10 -8.15
C LEU A 270 5.21 -29.44 -8.69
N GLU A 271 6.01 -30.16 -9.49
CA GLU A 271 7.22 -29.64 -10.14
C GLU A 271 6.94 -28.68 -11.31
N ASP A 272 5.67 -28.47 -11.68
CA ASP A 272 5.28 -27.42 -12.63
C ASP A 272 5.44 -26.03 -12.02
N TYR A 273 6.69 -25.57 -11.92
CA TYR A 273 7.04 -24.32 -11.26
C TYR A 273 6.37 -23.10 -11.90
N HIS A 274 6.23 -23.08 -13.22
CA HIS A 274 5.56 -21.98 -13.93
C HIS A 274 4.08 -21.90 -13.55
N LEU A 275 3.37 -23.03 -13.51
CA LEU A 275 1.98 -23.07 -13.05
C LEU A 275 1.86 -22.55 -11.60
N VAL A 276 2.68 -23.08 -10.69
CA VAL A 276 2.65 -22.72 -9.28
C VAL A 276 2.95 -21.23 -9.08
N GLU A 277 4.01 -20.71 -9.72
CA GLU A 277 4.38 -19.30 -9.65
C GLU A 277 3.28 -18.39 -10.22
N LYS A 278 2.73 -18.73 -11.39
CA LYS A 278 1.69 -17.95 -12.06
C LYS A 278 0.43 -17.83 -11.22
N LEU A 279 -0.05 -18.94 -10.65
CA LEU A 279 -1.23 -18.95 -9.79
C LEU A 279 -0.95 -18.23 -8.46
N ALA A 280 0.20 -18.49 -7.83
CA ALA A 280 0.55 -17.84 -6.58
C ALA A 280 0.65 -16.31 -6.70
N ASN A 281 1.15 -15.80 -7.83
CA ASN A 281 1.16 -14.37 -8.13
C ASN A 281 -0.24 -13.82 -8.38
N PHE A 282 -1.06 -14.51 -9.18
CA PHE A 282 -2.46 -14.14 -9.45
C PHE A 282 -3.26 -13.98 -8.14
N ASP A 283 -3.14 -14.95 -7.24
CA ASP A 283 -3.84 -14.96 -5.94
C ASP A 283 -3.45 -13.78 -5.03
N ARG A 284 -2.34 -13.10 -5.33
CA ARG A 284 -1.77 -12.00 -4.54
C ARG A 284 -1.82 -10.64 -5.25
N GLU A 285 -2.53 -10.54 -6.38
CA GLU A 285 -2.69 -9.27 -7.10
C GLU A 285 -3.48 -8.23 -6.32
N ARG A 286 -4.40 -8.65 -5.44
CA ARG A 286 -5.30 -7.75 -4.71
C ARG A 286 -4.65 -7.26 -3.43
N ILE A 287 -4.51 -5.94 -3.32
CA ILE A 287 -4.21 -5.23 -2.07
C ILE A 287 -5.51 -4.73 -1.42
N PRO A 288 -5.50 -4.38 -0.12
CA PRO A 288 -6.64 -3.69 0.48
C PRO A 288 -7.01 -2.44 -0.32
N GLU A 289 -8.30 -2.21 -0.55
CA GLU A 289 -8.76 -0.93 -1.09
C GLU A 289 -8.61 0.18 -0.04
N ARG A 290 -8.85 1.43 -0.44
CA ARG A 290 -8.92 2.53 0.54
C ARG A 290 -10.15 2.35 1.40
N VAL A 291 -10.03 2.59 2.71
CA VAL A 291 -11.16 2.47 3.67
C VAL A 291 -12.35 3.37 3.31
N VAL A 292 -12.06 4.51 2.68
CA VAL A 292 -13.01 5.42 2.03
C VAL A 292 -12.40 5.88 0.70
N HIS A 293 -13.21 6.36 -0.22
CA HIS A 293 -12.78 6.77 -1.56
C HIS A 293 -12.15 5.62 -2.38
N ALA A 294 -12.66 4.40 -2.21
CA ALA A 294 -12.18 3.22 -2.90
C ALA A 294 -12.36 3.34 -4.42
N ARG A 295 -13.57 3.68 -4.88
CA ARG A 295 -13.87 3.96 -6.29
C ARG A 295 -13.31 5.32 -6.72
N GLY A 296 -12.53 5.36 -7.79
CA GLY A 296 -11.98 6.60 -8.33
C GLY A 296 -11.05 6.44 -9.52
N ALA A 297 -10.76 7.56 -10.19
CA ALA A 297 -9.92 7.66 -11.39
C ALA A 297 -8.85 8.73 -11.24
N SER A 298 -7.71 8.53 -11.92
CA SER A 298 -6.57 9.45 -11.85
C SER A 298 -6.13 9.92 -13.23
N ALA A 299 -5.61 11.14 -13.30
CA ALA A 299 -5.01 11.71 -14.50
C ALA A 299 -3.81 12.60 -14.13
N LYS A 300 -2.87 12.72 -15.08
CA LYS A 300 -1.65 13.51 -14.95
C LYS A 300 -1.81 14.83 -15.70
N GLY A 301 -1.05 15.83 -15.27
CA GLY A 301 -1.13 17.16 -15.85
C GLY A 301 -0.08 18.10 -15.31
N PHE A 302 -0.37 19.39 -15.38
CA PHE A 302 0.43 20.44 -14.76
C PHE A 302 -0.47 21.50 -14.12
N PHE A 303 0.08 22.15 -13.10
CA PHE A 303 -0.43 23.39 -12.56
C PHE A 303 0.45 24.55 -13.02
N GLU A 304 -0.14 25.64 -13.46
CA GLU A 304 0.53 26.86 -13.89
C GLU A 304 0.07 28.04 -13.07
N VAL A 305 1.01 28.78 -12.48
CA VAL A 305 0.73 30.03 -11.77
C VAL A 305 0.35 31.11 -12.78
N THR A 306 -0.75 31.82 -12.55
CA THR A 306 -1.20 32.91 -13.43
C THR A 306 -1.15 34.27 -12.74
N HIS A 307 -1.13 34.31 -11.41
CA HIS A 307 -1.11 35.53 -10.61
C HIS A 307 -0.01 35.45 -9.55
N ASP A 308 0.64 36.58 -9.27
CA ASP A 308 1.67 36.65 -8.23
C ASP A 308 1.03 36.70 -6.84
N ILE A 309 1.33 35.70 -6.02
CA ILE A 309 0.92 35.60 -4.62
C ILE A 309 2.13 35.43 -3.68
N SER A 310 3.32 35.80 -4.13
CA SER A 310 4.57 35.70 -3.34
C SER A 310 4.54 36.56 -2.06
N GLY A 311 3.67 37.56 -1.99
CA GLY A 311 3.37 38.32 -0.78
C GLY A 311 2.61 37.53 0.30
N LEU A 312 1.98 36.41 -0.06
CA LEU A 312 1.20 35.55 0.85
C LEU A 312 1.94 34.28 1.26
N THR A 313 2.76 33.72 0.36
CA THR A 313 3.47 32.45 0.59
C THR A 313 4.89 32.46 0.02
N CYS A 314 5.82 31.78 0.69
CA CYS A 314 7.15 31.50 0.16
C CYS A 314 7.28 30.15 -0.58
N ALA A 315 6.17 29.46 -0.86
CA ALA A 315 6.20 28.16 -1.54
C ALA A 315 6.78 28.27 -2.95
N ASP A 316 7.84 27.49 -3.23
CA ASP A 316 8.61 27.61 -4.48
C ASP A 316 7.77 27.42 -5.75
N PHE A 317 6.78 26.53 -5.72
CA PHE A 317 5.92 26.26 -6.88
C PHE A 317 4.95 27.40 -7.21
N LEU A 318 4.79 28.38 -6.31
CA LEU A 318 3.95 29.57 -6.44
C LEU A 318 4.76 30.87 -6.64
N ARG A 319 6.09 30.76 -6.85
CA ARG A 319 7.03 31.89 -6.80
C ARG A 319 6.81 33.00 -7.84
N ALA A 320 6.18 32.71 -8.98
CA ALA A 320 5.93 33.69 -10.05
C ALA A 320 4.92 33.16 -11.08
N PRO A 321 4.17 34.04 -11.78
CA PRO A 321 3.40 33.67 -12.96
C PRO A 321 4.23 32.94 -14.03
N GLY A 322 3.62 31.97 -14.71
CA GLY A 322 4.25 31.12 -15.73
C GLY A 322 5.01 29.91 -15.17
N VAL A 323 5.19 29.80 -13.85
CA VAL A 323 5.78 28.60 -13.24
C VAL A 323 4.84 27.42 -13.40
N GLN A 324 5.34 26.36 -14.04
CA GLN A 324 4.62 25.10 -14.21
C GLN A 324 5.14 24.02 -13.26
N THR A 325 4.22 23.31 -12.63
CA THR A 325 4.49 22.22 -11.68
C THR A 325 3.75 20.97 -12.12
N PRO A 326 4.42 19.83 -12.34
CA PRO A 326 3.75 18.58 -12.67
C PRO A 326 2.78 18.17 -11.56
N VAL A 327 1.62 17.63 -11.93
CA VAL A 327 0.62 17.11 -10.98
C VAL A 327 0.10 15.74 -11.38
N ILE A 328 -0.35 14.99 -10.38
CA ILE A 328 -1.31 13.90 -10.57
C ILE A 328 -2.53 14.16 -9.68
N VAL A 329 -3.71 13.95 -10.25
CA VAL A 329 -4.99 14.15 -9.56
C VAL A 329 -5.74 12.84 -9.51
N ARG A 330 -6.38 12.56 -8.37
CA ARG A 330 -7.33 11.47 -8.23
C ARG A 330 -8.68 12.00 -7.79
N PHE A 331 -9.69 11.67 -8.59
CA PHE A 331 -11.10 11.86 -8.27
C PHE A 331 -11.71 10.57 -7.73
N SER A 332 -12.76 10.67 -6.93
CA SER A 332 -13.38 9.48 -6.31
C SER A 332 -14.78 9.75 -5.79
N THR A 333 -15.59 8.70 -5.62
CA THR A 333 -16.72 8.74 -4.66
C THR A 333 -16.16 8.53 -3.24
N VAL A 334 -16.97 8.30 -2.20
CA VAL A 334 -16.51 8.16 -0.81
C VAL A 334 -16.86 6.80 -0.22
N ILE A 335 -18.16 6.45 -0.19
CA ILE A 335 -18.66 5.45 0.73
C ILE A 335 -18.51 4.03 0.20
N HIS A 336 -18.92 3.74 -1.03
CA HIS A 336 -18.98 2.35 -1.51
C HIS A 336 -17.62 1.85 -2.03
N GLU A 337 -17.52 0.54 -2.20
CA GLU A 337 -16.31 -0.20 -2.53
C GLU A 337 -15.81 0.11 -3.96
N ARG A 338 -14.60 -0.34 -4.33
CA ARG A 338 -13.96 -0.03 -5.63
C ARG A 338 -14.83 -0.31 -6.87
N GLY A 339 -15.75 -1.27 -6.80
CA GLY A 339 -16.66 -1.65 -7.88
C GLY A 339 -17.94 -0.81 -7.99
N SER A 340 -18.21 0.10 -7.06
CA SER A 340 -19.49 0.81 -6.96
C SER A 340 -19.77 1.74 -8.15
N PRO A 341 -21.05 1.99 -8.49
CA PRO A 341 -21.41 3.00 -9.48
C PRO A 341 -20.96 4.41 -9.09
N GLU A 342 -20.51 5.19 -10.08
CA GLU A 342 -20.10 6.59 -9.90
C GLU A 342 -21.27 7.58 -9.88
N THR A 343 -22.50 7.11 -10.10
CA THR A 343 -23.74 7.91 -10.08
C THR A 343 -24.39 7.98 -8.70
N LEU A 344 -23.81 7.35 -7.67
CA LEU A 344 -24.34 7.41 -6.31
C LEU A 344 -24.21 8.82 -5.72
N ARG A 345 -25.22 9.24 -4.95
CA ARG A 345 -25.18 10.51 -4.22
C ARG A 345 -24.13 10.44 -3.12
N ASP A 346 -23.08 11.24 -3.25
CA ASP A 346 -21.90 11.18 -2.39
C ASP A 346 -21.05 12.45 -2.63
N PRO A 347 -20.26 12.95 -1.67
CA PRO A 347 -19.19 13.88 -2.02
C PRO A 347 -18.25 13.23 -3.05
N ARG A 348 -17.53 14.05 -3.80
CA ARG A 348 -16.48 13.57 -4.69
C ARG A 348 -15.12 14.00 -4.15
N GLY A 349 -14.21 13.05 -3.95
CA GLY A 349 -12.82 13.36 -3.62
C GLY A 349 -12.15 14.09 -4.76
N PHE A 350 -11.34 15.11 -4.43
CA PHE A 350 -10.55 15.91 -5.36
C PHE A 350 -9.14 16.05 -4.77
N ALA A 351 -8.30 15.03 -4.95
CA ALA A 351 -6.96 14.99 -4.39
C ALA A 351 -5.91 15.34 -5.44
N VAL A 352 -5.10 16.37 -5.20
CA VAL A 352 -4.05 16.85 -6.10
C VAL A 352 -2.68 16.71 -5.43
N LYS A 353 -1.73 16.06 -6.11
CA LYS A 353 -0.33 15.97 -5.70
C LYS A 353 0.50 16.81 -6.65
N PHE A 354 1.20 17.79 -6.09
CA PHE A 354 2.14 18.66 -6.80
C PHE A 354 3.55 18.13 -6.59
N TYR A 355 4.26 17.86 -7.67
CA TYR A 355 5.66 17.46 -7.64
C TYR A 355 6.56 18.71 -7.68
N THR A 356 6.74 19.35 -6.52
CA THR A 356 7.52 20.60 -6.42
C THR A 356 9.02 20.33 -6.30
N ARG A 357 9.83 21.39 -6.40
CA ARG A 357 11.30 21.31 -6.23
C ARG A 357 11.70 21.10 -4.76
N GLU A 358 10.83 21.44 -3.82
CA GLU A 358 11.07 21.36 -2.37
C GLU A 358 10.30 20.19 -1.71
N GLY A 359 9.86 19.23 -2.51
CA GLY A 359 9.12 18.05 -2.07
C GLY A 359 7.73 17.97 -2.70
N ASN A 360 6.99 16.92 -2.39
CA ASN A 360 5.60 16.84 -2.82
C ASN A 360 4.72 17.74 -1.94
N PHE A 361 3.68 18.32 -2.51
CA PHE A 361 2.58 18.94 -1.77
C PHE A 361 1.27 18.25 -2.14
N ASP A 362 0.50 17.82 -1.15
CA ASP A 362 -0.78 17.16 -1.35
C ASP A 362 -1.95 18.01 -0.87
N LEU A 363 -2.75 18.54 -1.81
CA LEU A 363 -4.02 19.19 -1.51
C LEU A 363 -5.15 18.17 -1.63
N VAL A 364 -5.56 17.59 -0.50
CA VAL A 364 -6.54 16.50 -0.45
C VAL A 364 -7.93 17.04 -0.15
N GLY A 365 -8.63 17.46 -1.20
CA GLY A 365 -9.93 18.11 -1.12
C GLY A 365 -11.12 17.21 -1.46
N ASN A 366 -12.30 17.84 -1.47
CA ASN A 366 -13.55 17.30 -2.01
C ASN A 366 -14.16 18.32 -2.99
N ASN A 367 -15.20 17.93 -3.73
CA ASN A 367 -15.98 18.88 -4.52
C ASN A 367 -16.73 19.91 -3.65
N PHE A 368 -17.19 19.51 -2.47
CA PHE A 368 -17.86 20.40 -1.51
C PHE A 368 -16.85 21.17 -0.64
N PRO A 369 -17.15 22.43 -0.28
CA PRO A 369 -16.26 23.28 0.51
C PRO A 369 -16.35 23.07 2.02
N VAL A 370 -17.25 22.19 2.49
CA VAL A 370 -17.47 21.89 3.91
C VAL A 370 -17.51 20.38 4.15
N PHE A 371 -17.55 19.97 5.42
CA PHE A 371 -17.67 18.56 5.82
C PHE A 371 -18.79 18.33 6.84
N PHE A 372 -19.15 17.08 7.10
CA PHE A 372 -20.25 16.71 7.99
C PHE A 372 -19.94 16.89 9.49
N ILE A 373 -18.67 16.80 9.86
CA ILE A 373 -18.18 16.82 11.24
C ILE A 373 -17.02 17.80 11.32
N ARG A 374 -16.81 18.38 12.51
CA ARG A 374 -15.71 19.33 12.78
C ARG A 374 -14.52 18.75 13.52
N ASP A 375 -14.64 17.53 14.05
CA ASP A 375 -13.59 16.86 14.80
C ASP A 375 -13.41 15.44 14.25
N GLY A 376 -12.19 15.09 13.86
CA GLY A 376 -11.90 13.79 13.26
C GLY A 376 -12.02 12.60 14.20
N MET A 377 -12.16 12.82 15.51
CA MET A 377 -12.56 11.77 16.46
C MET A 377 -13.85 11.06 16.01
N LYS A 378 -14.77 11.78 15.36
CA LYS A 378 -16.05 11.24 14.86
C LYS A 378 -15.97 10.63 13.47
N PHE A 379 -14.82 10.67 12.80
CA PHE A 379 -14.69 10.20 11.42
C PHE A 379 -15.01 8.70 11.28
N PRO A 380 -14.51 7.78 12.13
CA PRO A 380 -14.89 6.37 12.03
C PRO A 380 -16.38 6.12 12.26
N ASP A 381 -16.98 6.80 13.25
CA ASP A 381 -18.42 6.67 13.55
C ASP A 381 -19.28 7.14 12.37
N MET A 382 -18.94 8.30 11.80
CA MET A 382 -19.59 8.87 10.62
C MET A 382 -19.49 7.93 9.42
N VAL A 383 -18.28 7.41 9.13
CA VAL A 383 -18.07 6.46 8.03
C VAL A 383 -18.85 5.17 8.26
N HIS A 384 -18.88 4.63 9.48
CA HIS A 384 -19.68 3.45 9.79
C HIS A 384 -21.17 3.67 9.59
N ALA A 385 -21.70 4.84 9.98
CA ALA A 385 -23.11 5.20 9.78
C ALA A 385 -23.45 5.30 8.28
N LEU A 386 -22.56 5.88 7.48
CA LEU A 386 -22.74 6.05 6.03
C LEU A 386 -22.51 4.76 5.22
N LYS A 387 -21.54 3.92 5.61
CA LYS A 387 -21.24 2.63 4.96
C LYS A 387 -22.42 1.65 5.06
N PRO A 388 -22.47 0.61 4.19
CA PRO A 388 -23.44 -0.46 4.31
C PRO A 388 -23.52 -1.07 5.71
N ASN A 389 -24.72 -1.38 6.16
CA ASN A 389 -25.00 -1.94 7.48
C ASN A 389 -24.20 -3.24 7.70
N PRO A 390 -23.49 -3.42 8.83
CA PRO A 390 -22.67 -4.60 9.06
C PRO A 390 -23.44 -5.93 9.11
N LYS A 391 -24.77 -5.89 9.26
CA LYS A 391 -25.66 -7.06 9.25
C LYS A 391 -26.18 -7.40 7.85
N SER A 392 -26.63 -6.41 7.09
CA SER A 392 -27.29 -6.63 5.78
C SER A 392 -26.39 -6.34 4.58
N HIS A 393 -25.27 -5.63 4.80
CA HIS A 393 -24.40 -5.10 3.76
C HIS A 393 -25.12 -4.20 2.74
N ILE A 394 -26.16 -3.49 3.20
CA ILE A 394 -26.92 -2.51 2.42
C ILE A 394 -26.80 -1.15 3.11
N GLN A 395 -26.59 -0.07 2.35
CA GLN A 395 -26.65 1.28 2.89
C GLN A 395 -28.11 1.63 3.22
N GLU A 396 -28.36 2.13 4.43
CA GLU A 396 -29.71 2.40 4.92
C GLU A 396 -29.76 3.80 5.57
N ASP A 397 -30.71 4.63 5.15
CA ASP A 397 -30.80 6.03 5.57
C ASP A 397 -31.07 6.19 7.06
N TRP A 398 -31.83 5.29 7.70
CA TRP A 398 -32.09 5.38 9.13
C TRP A 398 -30.80 5.41 9.97
N ARG A 399 -29.71 4.75 9.54
CA ARG A 399 -28.41 4.76 10.25
C ARG A 399 -27.70 6.10 10.11
N VAL A 400 -27.78 6.67 8.91
CA VAL A 400 -27.22 7.98 8.58
C VAL A 400 -27.94 9.05 9.40
N LEU A 401 -29.27 9.04 9.36
CA LEU A 401 -30.11 10.00 10.05
C LEU A 401 -30.03 9.85 11.58
N ASP A 402 -29.92 8.63 12.11
CA ASP A 402 -29.70 8.38 13.54
C ASP A 402 -28.40 9.05 14.02
N PHE A 403 -27.26 8.73 13.39
CA PHE A 403 -25.97 9.31 13.77
C PHE A 403 -25.97 10.84 13.70
N PHE A 404 -26.49 11.40 12.62
CA PHE A 404 -26.50 12.85 12.41
C PHE A 404 -27.59 13.59 13.20
N SER A 405 -28.56 12.89 13.79
CA SER A 405 -29.47 13.47 14.79
C SER A 405 -28.76 13.91 16.08
N HIS A 406 -27.53 13.46 16.30
CA HIS A 406 -26.67 13.90 17.40
C HIS A 406 -25.67 15.00 17.02
N HIS A 407 -25.59 15.36 15.74
CA HIS A 407 -24.52 16.21 15.19
C HIS A 407 -25.11 17.32 14.30
N PRO A 408 -25.70 18.37 14.89
CA PRO A 408 -26.35 19.46 14.14
C PRO A 408 -25.38 20.22 13.22
N GLU A 409 -24.07 20.14 13.46
CA GLU A 409 -23.05 20.74 12.59
C GLU A 409 -23.03 20.17 11.17
N SER A 410 -23.62 18.98 10.97
CA SER A 410 -23.69 18.31 9.68
C SER A 410 -24.64 18.96 8.67
N LEU A 411 -25.57 19.81 9.13
CA LEU A 411 -26.64 20.37 8.31
C LEU A 411 -26.11 21.11 7.08
N HIS A 412 -25.01 21.86 7.23
CA HIS A 412 -24.47 22.61 6.11
C HIS A 412 -24.01 21.67 5.01
N MET A 413 -23.33 20.58 5.36
CA MET A 413 -22.94 19.55 4.41
C MET A 413 -24.15 18.86 3.76
N PHE A 414 -25.24 18.62 4.50
CA PHE A 414 -26.48 18.07 3.91
C PHE A 414 -27.09 19.00 2.85
N THR A 415 -26.95 20.33 2.99
CA THR A 415 -27.34 21.29 1.95
C THR A 415 -26.47 21.26 0.69
N PHE A 416 -25.31 20.59 0.70
CA PHE A 416 -24.55 20.25 -0.51
C PHE A 416 -24.84 18.82 -0.99
N LEU A 417 -24.98 17.87 -0.06
CA LEU A 417 -25.18 16.47 -0.40
C LEU A 417 -26.54 16.22 -1.06
N GLN A 418 -27.61 16.84 -0.58
CA GLN A 418 -28.99 16.66 -1.09
C GLN A 418 -29.37 17.67 -2.18
N ASP A 419 -28.41 18.48 -2.58
CA ASP A 419 -28.48 19.38 -3.73
C ASP A 419 -28.17 18.59 -5.02
N ASP A 420 -28.44 19.14 -6.20
CA ASP A 420 -28.19 18.46 -7.49
C ASP A 420 -26.70 18.17 -7.69
N ILE A 421 -25.82 19.02 -7.15
CA ILE A 421 -24.35 18.79 -7.12
C ILE A 421 -23.91 17.57 -6.28
N GLY A 422 -24.83 16.95 -5.54
CA GLY A 422 -24.67 15.66 -4.87
C GLY A 422 -24.39 14.49 -5.81
N VAL A 423 -24.73 14.63 -7.10
CA VAL A 423 -24.40 13.68 -8.16
C VAL A 423 -23.86 14.47 -9.36
N PRO A 424 -22.55 14.77 -9.40
CA PRO A 424 -21.95 15.38 -10.57
C PRO A 424 -22.13 14.52 -11.83
N GLN A 425 -22.23 15.15 -13.00
CA GLN A 425 -22.35 14.45 -14.29
C GLN A 425 -21.14 13.54 -14.57
N ASP A 426 -19.96 14.03 -14.23
CA ASP A 426 -18.68 13.35 -14.36
C ASP A 426 -17.66 14.13 -13.51
N TYR A 427 -16.39 13.70 -13.53
CA TYR A 427 -15.35 14.36 -12.74
C TYR A 427 -14.91 15.72 -13.28
N ARG A 428 -15.17 16.04 -14.56
CA ARG A 428 -14.70 17.30 -15.18
C ARG A 428 -15.65 18.45 -14.89
N HIS A 429 -16.94 18.16 -14.73
CA HIS A 429 -18.00 19.15 -14.45
C HIS A 429 -18.31 19.34 -12.95
N MET A 430 -17.30 19.27 -12.09
CA MET A 430 -17.45 19.56 -10.66
C MET A 430 -16.40 20.56 -10.17
N GLU A 431 -16.77 21.29 -9.12
CA GLU A 431 -15.82 22.10 -8.35
C GLU A 431 -14.88 21.21 -7.54
N GLY A 432 -13.82 21.81 -7.01
CA GLY A 432 -12.96 21.23 -6.00
C GLY A 432 -12.71 22.24 -4.89
N SER A 433 -12.47 21.77 -3.68
CA SER A 433 -12.29 22.58 -2.50
C SER A 433 -11.28 21.92 -1.57
N GLY A 434 -10.36 22.69 -1.00
CA GLY A 434 -9.46 22.20 0.06
C GLY A 434 -10.20 21.79 1.34
N VAL A 435 -11.45 22.28 1.50
CA VAL A 435 -12.34 22.13 2.65
C VAL A 435 -11.79 22.79 3.91
N ASN A 436 -10.69 22.23 4.44
CA ASN A 436 -10.01 22.76 5.62
C ASN A 436 -9.38 24.11 5.34
N THR A 437 -9.26 24.90 6.39
CA THR A 437 -8.40 26.08 6.39
C THR A 437 -6.94 25.63 6.55
N TYR A 438 -6.03 26.19 5.77
CA TYR A 438 -4.57 26.01 5.90
C TYR A 438 -3.94 27.35 6.29
N THR A 439 -2.62 27.38 6.47
CA THR A 439 -1.85 28.59 6.72
C THR A 439 -0.83 28.81 5.61
N LEU A 440 -0.87 29.96 4.93
CA LEU A 440 0.23 30.43 4.11
C LEU A 440 1.20 31.26 4.94
N ILE A 441 2.49 31.19 4.64
CA ILE A 441 3.49 32.08 5.25
C ILE A 441 4.44 32.63 4.19
N ASN A 442 4.60 33.95 4.17
CA ASN A 442 5.48 34.62 3.22
C ASN A 442 6.94 34.67 3.71
N LYS A 443 7.85 35.18 2.87
CA LYS A 443 9.29 35.28 3.19
C LYS A 443 9.60 36.18 4.40
N ALA A 444 8.71 37.11 4.74
CA ALA A 444 8.84 37.97 5.91
C ALA A 444 8.30 37.32 7.20
N GLY A 445 7.78 36.10 7.12
CA GLY A 445 7.20 35.38 8.26
C GLY A 445 5.77 35.78 8.62
N LYS A 446 5.08 36.56 7.78
CA LYS A 446 3.66 36.88 8.00
C LYS A 446 2.79 35.70 7.56
N ALA A 447 1.94 35.24 8.48
CA ALA A 447 1.01 34.14 8.27
C ALA A 447 -0.37 34.65 7.81
N TYR A 448 -1.05 33.84 6.99
CA TYR A 448 -2.42 34.05 6.53
C TYR A 448 -3.17 32.73 6.59
N TYR A 449 -4.36 32.69 7.17
CA TYR A 449 -5.25 31.56 6.94
C TYR A 449 -5.72 31.57 5.49
N VAL A 450 -5.86 30.38 4.89
CA VAL A 450 -6.24 30.22 3.48
C VAL A 450 -7.26 29.10 3.27
N LYS A 451 -8.21 29.32 2.36
CA LYS A 451 -9.02 28.25 1.73
C LYS A 451 -8.73 28.18 0.25
N PHE A 452 -8.70 26.97 -0.31
CA PHE A 452 -8.41 26.69 -1.73
C PHE A 452 -9.68 26.27 -2.48
N HIS A 453 -9.90 26.84 -3.66
CA HIS A 453 -11.09 26.62 -4.49
C HIS A 453 -10.71 26.35 -5.95
N TRP A 454 -11.15 25.22 -6.49
CA TRP A 454 -11.01 24.84 -7.90
C TRP A 454 -12.33 25.07 -8.63
N LYS A 455 -12.29 25.92 -9.66
CA LYS A 455 -13.45 26.20 -10.50
C LYS A 455 -13.26 25.58 -11.89
N PRO A 456 -14.12 24.65 -12.33
CA PRO A 456 -13.99 24.01 -13.65
C PRO A 456 -14.23 25.02 -14.75
N THR A 457 -13.41 25.02 -15.80
CA THR A 457 -13.60 25.92 -16.94
C THR A 457 -14.76 25.49 -17.84
N CYS A 458 -15.14 24.20 -17.83
CA CYS A 458 -16.29 23.66 -18.54
C CYS A 458 -17.62 23.80 -17.80
N GLY A 459 -17.62 24.47 -16.64
CA GLY A 459 -18.81 24.67 -15.80
C GLY A 459 -19.18 23.44 -14.96
N VAL A 460 -20.14 23.64 -14.06
CA VAL A 460 -20.66 22.60 -13.16
C VAL A 460 -21.90 21.97 -13.76
N LYS A 461 -21.98 20.64 -13.78
CA LYS A 461 -23.13 19.86 -14.26
C LYS A 461 -23.39 18.67 -13.35
N SER A 462 -24.66 18.29 -13.26
CA SER A 462 -25.15 17.24 -12.37
C SER A 462 -26.14 16.33 -13.09
N LEU A 463 -26.33 15.12 -12.55
CA LEU A 463 -27.42 14.23 -12.91
C LEU A 463 -28.54 14.35 -11.89
N LEU A 464 -29.78 14.41 -12.38
CA LEU A 464 -30.95 14.18 -11.54
C LEU A 464 -31.15 12.68 -11.31
N GLU A 465 -32.02 12.32 -10.37
CA GLU A 465 -32.23 10.94 -9.92
C GLU A 465 -32.49 9.95 -11.07
N ASP A 466 -33.43 10.26 -11.98
CA ASP A 466 -33.77 9.40 -13.11
C ASP A 466 -32.62 9.24 -14.11
N GLU A 467 -31.81 10.29 -14.28
CA GLU A 467 -30.63 10.26 -15.14
C GLU A 467 -29.53 9.43 -14.49
N ALA A 468 -29.30 9.60 -13.19
CA ALA A 468 -28.33 8.84 -12.42
C ALA A 468 -28.62 7.33 -12.44
N ILE A 469 -29.90 6.94 -12.38
CA ILE A 469 -30.34 5.55 -12.51
C ILE A 469 -30.05 5.02 -13.92
N LYS A 470 -30.42 5.77 -14.97
CA LYS A 470 -30.18 5.37 -16.37
C LYS A 470 -28.69 5.24 -16.69
N VAL A 471 -27.91 6.27 -16.34
CA VAL A 471 -26.46 6.30 -16.57
C VAL A 471 -25.77 5.22 -15.76
N GLY A 472 -26.07 5.09 -14.48
CA GLY A 472 -25.44 4.10 -13.60
C GLY A 472 -25.79 2.66 -13.97
N GLY A 473 -27.02 2.42 -14.42
CA GLY A 473 -27.47 1.12 -14.91
C GLY A 473 -26.84 0.71 -16.24
N ALA A 474 -26.53 1.68 -17.11
CA ALA A 474 -25.83 1.42 -18.37
C ALA A 474 -24.31 1.32 -18.20
N ASN A 475 -23.73 2.17 -17.35
CA ASN A 475 -22.29 2.24 -17.13
C ASN A 475 -21.96 2.72 -15.71
N HIS A 476 -21.68 1.78 -14.82
CA HIS A 476 -21.25 2.06 -13.45
C HIS A 476 -19.92 2.84 -13.38
N SER A 477 -19.18 2.93 -14.50
CA SER A 477 -17.88 3.60 -14.65
C SER A 477 -17.89 4.85 -15.53
N HIS A 478 -19.05 5.48 -15.72
CA HIS A 478 -19.22 6.59 -16.66
C HIS A 478 -18.27 7.79 -16.42
N ALA A 479 -18.02 8.19 -15.17
CA ALA A 479 -17.18 9.35 -14.85
C ALA A 479 -15.69 9.03 -15.05
N THR A 480 -15.27 7.81 -14.75
CA THR A 480 -13.94 7.29 -15.09
C THR A 480 -13.74 7.28 -16.60
N GLN A 481 -14.72 6.76 -17.35
CA GLN A 481 -14.66 6.69 -18.81
C GLN A 481 -14.61 8.09 -19.43
N ASP A 482 -15.47 9.01 -18.99
CA ASP A 482 -15.50 10.39 -19.47
C ASP A 482 -14.14 11.08 -19.31
N LEU A 483 -13.50 10.97 -18.14
CA LEU A 483 -12.18 11.55 -17.90
C LEU A 483 -11.13 10.99 -18.85
N TYR A 484 -11.10 9.65 -19.00
CA TYR A 484 -10.13 8.96 -19.84
C TYR A 484 -10.29 9.31 -21.33
N ASP A 485 -11.52 9.21 -21.84
CA ASP A 485 -11.85 9.43 -23.24
C ASP A 485 -11.65 10.89 -23.63
N SER A 486 -11.97 11.82 -22.73
CA SER A 486 -11.78 13.25 -22.98
C SER A 486 -10.30 13.63 -23.10
N ILE A 487 -9.45 13.09 -22.23
CA ILE A 487 -8.00 13.30 -22.33
C ILE A 487 -7.44 12.64 -23.60
N ALA A 488 -7.88 11.42 -23.92
CA ALA A 488 -7.46 10.72 -25.14
C ALA A 488 -7.85 11.49 -26.42
N ALA A 489 -9.00 12.17 -26.40
CA ALA A 489 -9.48 13.01 -27.50
C ALA A 489 -8.84 14.41 -27.56
N GLY A 490 -7.95 14.77 -26.63
CA GLY A 490 -7.34 16.10 -26.56
C GLY A 490 -8.23 17.18 -25.91
N ASN A 491 -9.40 16.79 -25.37
CA ASN A 491 -10.33 17.67 -24.66
C ASN A 491 -9.95 17.76 -23.17
N TYR A 492 -8.78 18.32 -22.91
CA TYR A 492 -8.18 18.37 -21.57
C TYR A 492 -9.04 19.17 -20.58
N PRO A 493 -9.50 18.57 -19.48
CA PRO A 493 -10.20 19.34 -18.46
C PRO A 493 -9.24 20.30 -17.74
N GLU A 494 -9.76 21.49 -17.45
CA GLU A 494 -9.04 22.57 -16.78
C GLU A 494 -9.84 23.09 -15.59
N TRP A 495 -9.13 23.40 -14.49
CA TRP A 495 -9.67 24.11 -13.33
C TRP A 495 -8.81 25.33 -13.02
N LYS A 496 -9.46 26.46 -12.69
CA LYS A 496 -8.79 27.63 -12.13
C LYS A 496 -8.71 27.50 -10.60
N LEU A 497 -7.53 27.75 -10.04
CA LEU A 497 -7.32 27.84 -8.60
C LEU A 497 -7.58 29.26 -8.13
N PHE A 498 -8.42 29.38 -7.11
CA PHE A 498 -8.64 30.57 -6.34
C PHE A 498 -8.35 30.31 -4.86
N ILE A 499 -8.05 31.39 -4.13
CA ILE A 499 -7.91 31.38 -2.68
C ILE A 499 -8.75 32.47 -2.02
N GLN A 500 -9.15 32.22 -0.78
CA GLN A 500 -9.57 33.26 0.15
C GLN A 500 -8.53 33.34 1.26
N THR A 501 -8.32 34.52 1.85
CA THR A 501 -7.33 34.70 2.93
C THR A 501 -7.90 35.49 4.10
N ILE A 502 -7.56 35.08 5.32
CA ILE A 502 -7.84 35.80 6.56
C ILE A 502 -6.52 36.06 7.29
N ASP A 503 -6.35 37.27 7.81
CA ASP A 503 -5.28 37.55 8.78
C ASP A 503 -5.65 36.87 10.11
N PRO A 504 -4.82 35.99 10.71
CA PRO A 504 -5.17 35.31 11.96
C PRO A 504 -5.63 36.25 13.08
N ASP A 505 -5.11 37.48 13.13
CA ASP A 505 -5.53 38.51 14.10
C ASP A 505 -7.00 38.96 13.91
N HIS A 506 -7.64 38.57 12.81
CA HIS A 506 -9.02 38.88 12.47
C HIS A 506 -9.98 37.71 12.69
N GLU A 507 -9.51 36.54 13.16
CA GLU A 507 -10.35 35.33 13.29
C GLU A 507 -11.59 35.57 14.16
N ASP A 508 -11.47 36.42 15.18
CA ASP A 508 -12.56 36.71 16.11
C ASP A 508 -13.64 37.64 15.58
N ARG A 509 -13.43 38.25 14.40
CA ARG A 509 -14.37 39.21 13.80
C ARG A 509 -15.61 38.56 13.18
N PHE A 510 -15.58 37.24 13.01
CA PHE A 510 -16.67 36.49 12.39
C PHE A 510 -17.60 35.89 13.45
N ASP A 511 -18.87 35.70 13.09
CA ASP A 511 -19.89 35.01 13.91
C ASP A 511 -19.81 33.47 13.78
N PHE A 512 -18.75 32.97 13.16
CA PHE A 512 -18.38 31.57 13.03
C PHE A 512 -16.86 31.45 13.23
N ASP A 513 -16.38 30.26 13.57
CA ASP A 513 -14.94 29.96 13.64
C ASP A 513 -14.38 29.72 12.22
N PRO A 514 -13.39 30.50 11.74
CA PRO A 514 -12.78 30.30 10.42
C PRO A 514 -12.07 28.96 10.23
N LEU A 515 -11.77 28.24 11.31
CA LEU A 515 -11.16 26.92 11.34
C LEU A 515 -12.18 25.78 11.49
N ASP A 516 -13.47 26.09 11.63
CA ASP A 516 -14.54 25.07 11.59
C ASP A 516 -14.79 24.63 10.15
N VAL A 517 -14.41 23.40 9.83
CA VAL A 517 -14.59 22.77 8.50
C VAL A 517 -16.05 22.60 8.07
N THR A 518 -17.02 22.81 8.97
CA THR A 518 -18.45 22.84 8.61
C THR A 518 -18.88 24.21 8.06
N LYS A 519 -17.97 25.19 7.98
CA LYS A 519 -18.23 26.58 7.56
C LYS A 519 -17.51 26.94 6.26
N THR A 520 -18.22 27.66 5.40
CA THR A 520 -17.65 28.41 4.28
C THR A 520 -17.27 29.82 4.72
N TRP A 521 -16.33 30.44 4.01
CA TRP A 521 -16.06 31.87 4.13
C TRP A 521 -16.89 32.63 3.08
N PRO A 522 -17.79 33.54 3.46
CA PRO A 522 -18.68 34.22 2.51
C PRO A 522 -17.89 34.99 1.45
N GLU A 523 -18.12 34.69 0.17
CA GLU A 523 -17.36 35.27 -0.96
C GLU A 523 -17.63 36.78 -1.15
N ASP A 524 -18.74 37.30 -0.63
CA ASP A 524 -19.08 38.73 -0.62
C ASP A 524 -18.27 39.54 0.40
N ILE A 525 -17.80 38.89 1.47
CA ILE A 525 -16.96 39.49 2.51
C ILE A 525 -15.47 39.20 2.24
N LEU A 526 -15.16 37.97 1.80
CA LEU A 526 -13.82 37.48 1.53
C LEU A 526 -13.76 37.02 0.06
N PRO A 527 -13.52 37.93 -0.91
CA PRO A 527 -13.59 37.59 -2.32
C PRO A 527 -12.51 36.59 -2.75
N LEU A 528 -12.84 35.77 -3.75
CA LEU A 528 -11.91 34.84 -4.38
C LEU A 528 -10.78 35.59 -5.09
N GLN A 529 -9.54 35.22 -4.78
CA GLN A 529 -8.33 35.74 -5.41
C GLN A 529 -7.77 34.68 -6.36
N PRO A 530 -7.54 34.99 -7.65
CA PRO A 530 -7.01 34.02 -8.59
C PRO A 530 -5.54 33.69 -8.30
N VAL A 531 -5.14 32.44 -8.53
CA VAL A 531 -3.76 31.97 -8.31
C VAL A 531 -3.16 31.36 -9.58
N GLY A 532 -3.86 30.41 -10.20
CA GLY A 532 -3.32 29.61 -11.28
C GLY A 532 -4.38 28.76 -11.97
N ARG A 533 -3.93 27.86 -12.85
CA ARG A 533 -4.79 26.89 -13.53
C ARG A 533 -4.14 25.51 -13.55
N MET A 534 -4.95 24.48 -13.47
CA MET A 534 -4.54 23.09 -13.59
C MET A 534 -5.13 22.49 -14.85
N VAL A 535 -4.32 21.86 -15.68
CA VAL A 535 -4.74 21.16 -16.90
C VAL A 535 -4.35 19.70 -16.79
N LEU A 536 -5.31 18.79 -16.95
CA LEU A 536 -5.05 17.35 -17.00
C LEU A 536 -4.97 16.90 -18.45
N ASN A 537 -3.77 16.61 -18.92
CA ASN A 537 -3.48 16.38 -20.34
C ASN A 537 -2.89 15.00 -20.65
N LYS A 538 -2.77 14.11 -19.65
CA LYS A 538 -2.25 12.77 -19.86
C LYS A 538 -2.96 11.74 -18.98
N ASN A 539 -3.42 10.65 -19.60
CA ASN A 539 -3.93 9.49 -18.89
C ASN A 539 -2.80 8.76 -18.15
N ILE A 540 -3.15 8.07 -17.07
CA ILE A 540 -2.21 7.20 -16.36
C ILE A 540 -1.77 6.03 -17.25
N ASP A 541 -0.53 5.59 -17.08
CA ASP A 541 0.08 4.54 -17.90
C ASP A 541 -0.39 3.14 -17.43
N ASN A 542 -0.69 2.98 -16.13
CA ASN A 542 -1.27 1.77 -15.55
C ASN A 542 -2.19 2.09 -14.38
N PHE A 543 -3.41 1.55 -14.40
CA PHE A 543 -4.42 1.83 -13.37
C PHE A 543 -3.99 1.36 -11.97
N PHE A 544 -3.45 0.16 -11.83
CA PHE A 544 -3.05 -0.34 -10.51
C PHE A 544 -1.88 0.47 -9.91
N ALA A 545 -0.83 0.68 -10.70
CA ALA A 545 0.38 1.37 -10.24
C ALA A 545 0.17 2.88 -9.99
N GLU A 546 -0.74 3.53 -10.72
CA GLU A 546 -0.87 4.99 -10.70
C GLU A 546 -2.24 5.51 -10.24
N ASN A 547 -3.26 4.66 -10.09
CA ASN A 547 -4.52 4.99 -9.42
C ASN A 547 -4.65 4.26 -8.08
N GLU A 548 -4.45 2.95 -8.05
CA GLU A 548 -4.67 2.18 -6.81
C GLU A 548 -3.55 2.38 -5.80
N GLN A 549 -2.29 2.36 -6.23
CA GLN A 549 -1.13 2.57 -5.36
C GLN A 549 -0.81 4.04 -5.05
N LEU A 550 -1.54 4.98 -5.66
CA LEU A 550 -1.36 6.40 -5.42
C LEU A 550 -1.77 6.77 -3.97
N ALA A 551 -0.92 7.54 -3.29
CA ALA A 551 -1.09 7.92 -1.90
C ALA A 551 -1.00 9.44 -1.75
N PHE A 552 -2.06 10.04 -1.19
CA PHE A 552 -2.11 11.46 -0.85
C PHE A 552 -2.20 11.63 0.67
N CYS A 553 -1.55 12.63 1.25
CA CYS A 553 -1.66 12.87 2.69
C CYS A 553 -1.63 14.37 2.99
N PRO A 554 -2.63 14.95 3.69
CA PRO A 554 -2.60 16.36 4.10
C PRO A 554 -1.36 16.77 4.92
N ALA A 555 -0.63 15.81 5.50
CA ALA A 555 0.65 16.05 6.19
C ALA A 555 1.84 16.30 5.25
N ILE A 556 1.69 16.04 3.95
CA ILE A 556 2.73 16.24 2.95
C ILE A 556 2.60 17.69 2.45
N ILE A 557 3.27 18.59 3.19
CA ILE A 557 3.35 20.02 2.92
C ILE A 557 4.75 20.44 2.46
N VAL A 558 4.87 21.65 1.94
CA VAL A 558 6.14 22.28 1.50
C VAL A 558 6.33 23.63 2.22
N PRO A 559 7.56 24.16 2.33
CA PRO A 559 7.80 25.48 2.90
C PRO A 559 6.84 26.53 2.34
N GLY A 560 6.28 27.37 3.20
CA GLY A 560 5.30 28.40 2.80
C GLY A 560 3.82 27.97 2.91
N ILE A 561 3.53 26.69 3.13
CA ILE A 561 2.18 26.16 3.39
C ILE A 561 2.23 25.29 4.65
N TYR A 562 1.37 25.58 5.63
CA TYR A 562 1.31 24.92 6.93
C TYR A 562 -0.13 24.56 7.30
N TYR A 563 -0.27 23.76 8.35
CA TYR A 563 -1.56 23.40 8.93
C TYR A 563 -2.18 24.61 9.66
N SER A 564 -3.50 24.61 9.78
CA SER A 564 -4.22 25.41 10.77
C SER A 564 -4.61 24.52 11.96
N ASP A 565 -5.25 25.12 12.97
CA ASP A 565 -5.73 24.40 14.16
C ASP A 565 -7.12 23.74 13.98
N ASP A 566 -7.61 23.64 12.74
CA ASP A 566 -8.80 22.87 12.39
C ASP A 566 -8.68 21.41 12.90
N LYS A 567 -9.54 21.03 13.83
CA LYS A 567 -9.49 19.73 14.53
C LYS A 567 -9.64 18.55 13.57
N LEU A 568 -10.41 18.69 12.50
CA LEU A 568 -10.51 17.64 11.48
C LEU A 568 -9.21 17.55 10.68
N LEU A 569 -8.63 18.67 10.24
CA LEU A 569 -7.34 18.66 9.53
C LEU A 569 -6.25 17.99 10.39
N GLN A 570 -6.16 18.34 11.67
CA GLN A 570 -5.15 17.80 12.59
C GLN A 570 -5.17 16.27 12.67
N THR A 571 -6.35 15.64 12.72
CA THR A 571 -6.45 14.17 12.71
C THR A 571 -6.09 13.54 11.36
N ARG A 572 -6.36 14.24 10.24
CA ARG A 572 -6.04 13.76 8.89
C ARG A 572 -4.53 13.70 8.65
N ILE A 573 -3.75 14.60 9.27
CA ILE A 573 -2.28 14.62 9.19
C ILE A 573 -1.69 13.26 9.63
N PHE A 574 -2.27 12.61 10.64
CA PHE A 574 -1.86 11.27 11.06
C PHE A 574 -2.48 10.17 10.18
N SER A 575 -3.81 10.18 10.04
CA SER A 575 -4.60 9.04 9.55
C SER A 575 -4.19 8.55 8.15
N TYR A 576 -3.89 9.47 7.23
CA TYR A 576 -3.61 9.12 5.84
C TYR A 576 -2.31 8.34 5.69
N SER A 577 -1.22 8.77 6.33
CA SER A 577 0.04 8.04 6.27
C SER A 577 -0.03 6.71 7.00
N ASP A 578 -0.81 6.62 8.07
CA ASP A 578 -1.02 5.36 8.80
C ASP A 578 -1.73 4.31 7.95
N THR A 579 -2.89 4.64 7.38
CA THR A 579 -3.62 3.71 6.50
C THR A 579 -2.81 3.35 5.24
N GLN A 580 -1.93 4.24 4.75
CA GLN A 580 -1.03 3.96 3.62
C GLN A 580 0.05 2.93 3.98
N ARG A 581 0.64 2.99 5.17
CA ARG A 581 1.60 1.98 5.64
C ARG A 581 0.97 0.60 5.73
N HIS A 582 -0.29 0.51 6.16
CA HIS A 582 -1.05 -0.75 6.14
C HIS A 582 -1.33 -1.22 4.71
N ARG A 583 -1.89 -0.33 3.88
CA ARG A 583 -2.42 -0.69 2.55
C ARG A 583 -1.34 -1.00 1.52
N LEU A 584 -0.20 -0.30 1.58
CA LEU A 584 0.85 -0.32 0.55
C LEU A 584 2.22 -0.73 1.11
N GLY A 585 2.33 -0.97 2.42
CA GLY A 585 3.59 -1.27 3.09
C GLY A 585 4.36 -0.01 3.54
N PRO A 586 5.40 -0.19 4.37
CA PRO A 586 6.15 0.91 4.99
C PRO A 586 6.91 1.78 3.97
N ASN A 587 7.26 1.21 2.82
CA ASN A 587 8.05 1.87 1.78
C ASN A 587 7.20 2.47 0.64
N TYR A 588 5.89 2.72 0.85
CA TYR A 588 4.98 3.19 -0.20
C TYR A 588 5.41 4.49 -0.91
N LEU A 589 6.20 5.35 -0.25
CA LEU A 589 6.76 6.57 -0.84
C LEU A 589 7.86 6.30 -1.87
N GLN A 590 8.41 5.08 -1.94
CA GLN A 590 9.33 4.66 -2.99
C GLN A 590 8.62 4.29 -4.30
N LEU A 591 7.30 4.06 -4.26
CA LEU A 591 6.54 3.75 -5.47
C LEU A 591 6.62 4.94 -6.44
N PRO A 592 6.81 4.73 -7.75
CA PRO A 592 7.12 5.82 -8.70
C PRO A 592 6.13 7.00 -8.69
N VAL A 593 4.85 6.72 -8.48
CA VAL A 593 3.78 7.72 -8.44
C VAL A 593 3.74 8.51 -7.11
N ASN A 594 4.34 7.99 -6.04
CA ASN A 594 4.39 8.65 -4.73
C ASN A 594 5.74 9.32 -4.48
N ALA A 595 6.79 8.85 -5.15
CA ALA A 595 8.15 9.33 -4.99
C ALA A 595 8.29 10.81 -5.38
N PRO A 596 8.93 11.64 -4.54
CA PRO A 596 9.15 13.04 -4.85
C PRO A 596 10.11 13.19 -6.04
N LYS A 597 10.05 14.34 -6.72
CA LYS A 597 10.86 14.63 -7.94
C LYS A 597 12.04 15.55 -7.67
N ASN A 598 12.49 15.61 -6.42
CA ASN A 598 13.67 16.34 -5.98
C ASN A 598 14.70 15.40 -5.33
N ALA A 599 15.89 15.94 -5.02
CA ALA A 599 16.92 15.18 -4.30
C ALA A 599 16.40 14.78 -2.92
N HIS A 600 16.72 13.55 -2.51
CA HIS A 600 16.21 12.96 -1.29
C HIS A 600 17.36 12.26 -0.55
N HIS A 601 17.61 12.67 0.71
CA HIS A 601 18.61 12.09 1.59
C HIS A 601 17.98 11.89 2.98
N ASN A 602 17.84 10.64 3.42
CA ASN A 602 17.33 10.30 4.75
C ASN A 602 17.94 9.00 5.30
N ASN A 603 17.70 8.76 6.60
CA ASN A 603 18.11 7.56 7.33
C ASN A 603 16.95 6.56 7.48
N HIS A 604 16.08 6.42 6.47
CA HIS A 604 15.05 5.36 6.46
C HIS A 604 15.61 4.09 5.81
N HIS A 605 15.75 3.01 6.59
CA HIS A 605 16.34 1.74 6.16
C HIS A 605 15.33 0.59 6.22
N GLU A 606 15.63 -0.48 5.49
CA GLU A 606 14.91 -1.76 5.57
C GLU A 606 13.41 -1.64 5.23
N GLY A 607 12.55 -2.40 5.90
CA GLY A 607 11.11 -2.48 5.62
C GLY A 607 10.78 -3.36 4.42
N PHE A 608 9.55 -3.89 4.41
CA PHE A 608 9.06 -4.76 3.33
C PHE A 608 9.20 -4.07 1.96
N MET A 609 9.73 -4.80 0.97
CA MET A 609 9.91 -4.34 -0.43
C MET A 609 10.69 -3.03 -0.58
N ASN A 610 11.78 -2.85 0.17
CA ASN A 610 12.71 -1.73 -0.05
C ASN A 610 13.56 -1.98 -1.31
N MET A 611 13.41 -1.15 -2.33
CA MET A 611 14.07 -1.30 -3.63
C MET A 611 15.21 -0.29 -3.84
N MET A 612 15.51 0.54 -2.83
CA MET A 612 16.58 1.52 -2.90
C MET A 612 17.94 0.83 -2.88
N HIS A 613 18.83 1.24 -3.78
CA HIS A 613 20.25 0.91 -3.68
C HIS A 613 20.88 1.84 -2.64
N ARG A 614 21.66 1.27 -1.73
CA ARG A 614 22.38 1.99 -0.66
C ARG A 614 23.75 1.34 -0.48
N ASP A 615 24.79 2.15 -0.49
CA ASP A 615 26.19 1.77 -0.23
C ASP A 615 26.79 2.59 0.92
N GLU A 616 25.95 3.33 1.65
CA GLU A 616 26.37 4.19 2.76
C GLU A 616 26.67 3.38 4.04
N GLU A 617 27.71 3.78 4.78
CA GLU A 617 28.05 3.20 6.10
C GLU A 617 27.33 3.88 7.27
N ILE A 618 26.82 5.09 7.06
CA ILE A 618 26.23 5.93 8.10
C ILE A 618 24.70 5.95 7.94
N ASN A 619 24.00 5.55 8.99
CA ASN A 619 22.53 5.54 9.08
C ASN A 619 22.00 6.34 10.28
N TYR A 620 22.81 7.25 10.82
CA TYR A 620 22.50 8.09 11.97
C TYR A 620 22.98 9.53 11.75
N PHE A 621 22.37 10.49 12.46
CA PHE A 621 22.72 11.90 12.39
C PHE A 621 22.67 12.54 13.80
N PRO A 622 23.60 13.43 14.17
CA PRO A 622 24.75 13.88 13.38
C PRO A 622 25.88 12.84 13.35
N SER A 623 26.70 12.89 12.29
CA SER A 623 27.91 12.08 12.14
C SER A 623 29.07 12.96 11.70
N ARG A 624 30.30 12.58 12.09
CA ARG A 624 31.54 13.22 11.59
C ARG A 624 32.04 12.62 10.27
N HIS A 625 31.43 11.51 9.84
CA HIS A 625 31.81 10.76 8.64
C HIS A 625 30.84 10.96 7.47
N ASP A 626 29.74 11.68 7.69
CA ASP A 626 28.75 12.04 6.67
C ASP A 626 28.69 13.58 6.58
N PRO A 627 28.85 14.18 5.37
CA PRO A 627 28.72 15.62 5.18
C PRO A 627 27.28 16.15 5.29
N CYS A 628 26.29 15.27 5.50
CA CYS A 628 24.90 15.65 5.69
C CYS A 628 24.74 16.70 6.80
N ARG A 629 23.88 17.69 6.56
CA ARG A 629 23.62 18.82 7.45
C ARG A 629 22.15 19.20 7.41
N HIS A 630 21.69 19.93 8.43
CA HIS A 630 20.35 20.50 8.42
C HIS A 630 20.15 21.42 7.21
N ALA A 631 18.94 21.41 6.66
CA ALA A 631 18.51 22.38 5.66
C ALA A 631 18.44 23.80 6.25
N GLU A 632 18.37 24.80 5.38
CA GLU A 632 18.13 26.18 5.80
C GLU A 632 16.79 26.32 6.53
N GLN A 633 16.72 27.24 7.49
CA GLN A 633 15.47 27.52 8.18
C GLN A 633 14.55 28.31 7.27
N TYR A 634 13.32 27.82 7.13
CA TYR A 634 12.23 28.54 6.49
C TYR A 634 11.33 29.17 7.56
N PRO A 635 10.63 30.28 7.26
CA PRO A 635 9.65 30.83 8.18
C PRO A 635 8.58 29.79 8.54
N ILE A 636 8.26 29.68 9.82
CA ILE A 636 7.16 28.86 10.35
C ILE A 636 6.11 29.76 10.99
N PRO A 637 4.84 29.34 11.10
CA PRO A 637 3.80 30.12 11.78
C PRO A 637 4.24 30.54 13.19
N PRO A 638 4.26 31.85 13.53
CA PRO A 638 4.84 32.35 14.78
C PRO A 638 3.87 32.35 15.97
N VAL A 639 2.65 31.84 15.80
CA VAL A 639 1.58 31.87 16.80
C VAL A 639 2.04 31.25 18.12
N ARG A 640 1.80 31.97 19.22
CA ARG A 640 2.01 31.46 20.58
C ARG A 640 0.76 30.75 21.05
N LEU A 641 0.89 29.46 21.36
CA LEU A 641 -0.20 28.67 21.92
C LEU A 641 -0.28 28.87 23.44
N SER A 642 -1.49 29.10 23.96
CA SER A 642 -1.79 29.19 25.40
C SER A 642 -3.16 28.58 25.71
N GLY A 643 -3.37 28.02 26.90
CA GLY A 643 -4.65 27.38 27.26
C GLY A 643 -4.53 26.21 28.25
N LYS A 644 -5.67 25.59 28.59
CA LYS A 644 -5.75 24.36 29.40
C LYS A 644 -5.87 23.15 28.48
N ARG A 645 -5.35 21.99 28.90
CA ARG A 645 -5.60 20.71 28.21
C ARG A 645 -7.04 20.29 28.48
N ASP A 646 -7.86 20.22 27.43
CA ASP A 646 -9.27 19.88 27.54
C ASP A 646 -9.78 19.12 26.29
N LYS A 647 -10.91 18.42 26.42
CA LYS A 647 -11.66 17.81 25.33
C LYS A 647 -13.01 18.52 25.21
N CYS A 648 -13.05 19.59 24.44
CA CYS A 648 -14.22 20.45 24.29
C CYS A 648 -14.62 20.64 22.83
N VAL A 649 -15.88 21.05 22.61
CA VAL A 649 -16.32 21.63 21.34
C VAL A 649 -15.72 23.03 21.20
N ILE A 650 -15.61 23.53 19.97
CA ILE A 650 -15.21 24.91 19.69
C ILE A 650 -16.30 25.89 20.13
N ASP A 651 -15.92 27.14 20.38
CA ASP A 651 -16.88 28.24 20.49
C ASP A 651 -17.48 28.59 19.11
N LYS A 652 -18.52 29.44 19.08
CA LYS A 652 -19.14 29.94 17.82
C LYS A 652 -19.57 28.83 16.84
N GLU A 653 -20.08 27.70 17.34
CA GLU A 653 -20.50 26.56 16.51
C GLU A 653 -21.44 26.93 15.36
N ASN A 654 -22.37 27.86 15.60
CA ASN A 654 -23.28 28.46 14.61
C ASN A 654 -23.82 27.46 13.55
N ASN A 655 -24.47 26.39 14.03
CA ASN A 655 -24.82 25.22 13.21
C ASN A 655 -25.92 25.48 12.16
N PHE A 656 -26.71 26.56 12.28
CA PHE A 656 -27.97 26.72 11.54
C PHE A 656 -27.98 27.88 10.54
N LYS A 657 -27.09 28.87 10.68
CA LYS A 657 -27.09 30.07 9.83
C LYS A 657 -26.74 29.77 8.36
N GLN A 658 -25.52 29.28 8.11
CA GLN A 658 -25.03 29.01 6.76
C GLN A 658 -25.86 27.96 5.98
N PRO A 659 -26.33 26.85 6.59
CA PRO A 659 -27.27 25.95 5.91
C PRO A 659 -28.53 26.69 5.42
N GLY A 660 -29.03 27.64 6.21
CA GLY A 660 -30.25 28.38 5.88
C GLY A 660 -30.01 29.38 4.78
N ASP A 661 -28.89 30.09 4.84
CA ASP A 661 -28.49 31.03 3.79
C ASP A 661 -28.32 30.30 2.46
N ARG A 662 -27.69 29.12 2.48
CA ARG A 662 -27.53 28.27 1.30
C ARG A 662 -28.86 27.75 0.74
N TYR A 663 -29.75 27.20 1.57
CA TYR A 663 -31.06 26.76 1.08
C TYR A 663 -31.86 27.91 0.45
N ARG A 664 -31.84 29.09 1.09
CA ARG A 664 -32.53 30.28 0.58
C ARG A 664 -31.94 30.81 -0.73
N SER A 665 -30.67 30.50 -1.03
CA SER A 665 -30.04 30.88 -2.30
C SER A 665 -30.43 29.97 -3.47
N PHE A 666 -31.12 28.85 -3.24
CA PHE A 666 -31.59 27.96 -4.29
C PHE A 666 -32.78 28.57 -5.05
N SER A 667 -32.91 28.23 -6.34
CA SER A 667 -34.14 28.48 -7.08
C SER A 667 -35.30 27.65 -6.51
N PRO A 668 -36.57 28.08 -6.69
CA PRO A 668 -37.72 27.38 -6.09
C PRO A 668 -37.82 25.89 -6.46
N ASP A 669 -37.51 25.51 -7.70
CA ASP A 669 -37.52 24.12 -8.16
C ASP A 669 -36.42 23.27 -7.49
N ARG A 670 -35.26 23.89 -7.23
CA ARG A 670 -34.13 23.25 -6.54
C ARG A 670 -34.42 23.09 -5.05
N GLN A 671 -35.12 24.04 -4.44
CA GLN A 671 -35.64 23.92 -3.07
C GLN A 671 -36.61 22.74 -2.96
N GLU A 672 -37.55 22.60 -3.89
CA GLU A 672 -38.52 21.49 -3.91
C GLU A 672 -37.84 20.13 -4.02
N ARG A 673 -36.85 19.97 -4.93
CA ARG A 673 -36.06 18.73 -5.06
C ARG A 673 -35.30 18.42 -3.77
N PHE A 674 -34.67 19.41 -3.16
CA PHE A 674 -33.98 19.26 -1.88
C PHE A 674 -34.92 18.75 -0.78
N ILE A 675 -36.08 19.39 -0.61
CA ILE A 675 -37.08 18.98 0.40
C ILE A 675 -37.58 17.56 0.12
N THR A 676 -37.86 17.22 -1.15
CA THR A 676 -38.32 15.88 -1.54
C THR A 676 -37.32 14.80 -1.12
N ARG A 677 -36.01 15.04 -1.29
CA ARG A 677 -34.95 14.10 -0.87
C ARG A 677 -34.89 13.95 0.64
N ILE A 678 -34.97 15.06 1.38
CA ILE A 678 -34.97 15.05 2.85
C ILE A 678 -36.19 14.30 3.40
N VAL A 679 -37.39 14.59 2.86
CA VAL A 679 -38.62 13.89 3.23
C VAL A 679 -38.55 12.41 2.90
N GLY A 680 -38.00 12.06 1.73
CA GLY A 680 -37.77 10.66 1.33
C GLY A 680 -36.92 9.90 2.36
N ALA A 681 -35.77 10.47 2.75
CA ALA A 681 -34.90 9.86 3.75
C ALA A 681 -35.58 9.73 5.12
N LEU A 682 -36.29 10.76 5.59
CA LEU A 682 -37.02 10.75 6.87
C LEU A 682 -38.25 9.83 6.90
N SER A 683 -38.69 9.37 5.73
CA SER A 683 -39.81 8.44 5.56
C SER A 683 -39.40 6.97 5.64
N ASP A 684 -38.10 6.66 5.78
CA ASP A 684 -37.63 5.29 6.04
C ASP A 684 -38.37 4.73 7.29
N PRO A 685 -39.02 3.54 7.19
CA PRO A 685 -39.78 2.95 8.28
C PRO A 685 -38.99 2.72 9.58
N ARG A 686 -37.66 2.63 9.49
CA ARG A 686 -36.77 2.44 10.64
C ARG A 686 -36.35 3.75 11.29
N VAL A 687 -36.61 4.90 10.65
CA VAL A 687 -36.44 6.21 11.29
C VAL A 687 -37.54 6.38 12.33
N THR A 688 -37.13 6.39 13.60
CA THR A 688 -38.03 6.52 14.74
C THR A 688 -38.69 7.90 14.76
N HIS A 689 -39.80 8.02 15.48
CA HIS A 689 -40.46 9.31 15.67
C HIS A 689 -39.54 10.35 16.33
N GLU A 690 -38.69 9.92 17.26
CA GLU A 690 -37.70 10.78 17.93
C GLU A 690 -36.67 11.34 16.93
N VAL A 691 -36.01 10.48 16.15
CA VAL A 691 -35.03 10.89 15.13
C VAL A 691 -35.68 11.86 14.14
N ARG A 692 -36.90 11.54 13.66
CA ARG A 692 -37.64 12.41 12.74
C ARG A 692 -37.91 13.79 13.35
N THR A 693 -38.35 13.84 14.61
CA THR A 693 -38.63 15.10 15.31
C THR A 693 -37.37 15.95 15.50
N ILE A 694 -36.22 15.33 15.82
CA ILE A 694 -34.94 16.03 15.93
C ILE A 694 -34.55 16.67 14.59
N TRP A 695 -34.64 15.91 13.50
CA TRP A 695 -34.34 16.43 12.16
C TRP A 695 -35.26 17.57 11.74
N ILE A 696 -36.57 17.45 11.98
CA ILE A 696 -37.53 18.53 11.72
C ILE A 696 -37.21 19.76 12.57
N SER A 697 -36.81 19.58 13.83
CA SER A 697 -36.39 20.67 14.71
C SER A 697 -35.14 21.38 14.17
N TYR A 698 -34.12 20.64 13.74
CA TYR A 698 -32.93 21.18 13.10
C TYR A 698 -33.27 22.01 11.87
N TRP A 699 -34.07 21.46 10.96
CA TRP A 699 -34.50 22.14 9.74
C TRP A 699 -35.40 23.35 9.99
N SER A 700 -36.16 23.35 11.08
CA SER A 700 -36.98 24.49 11.51
C SER A 700 -36.11 25.66 12.01
N GLN A 701 -34.98 25.38 12.69
CA GLN A 701 -34.01 26.41 13.07
C GLN A 701 -33.34 27.09 11.86
N VAL A 702 -33.21 26.35 10.76
CA VAL A 702 -32.70 26.82 9.46
C VAL A 702 -33.71 27.75 8.74
N ARG A 703 -34.96 27.82 9.23
CA ARG A 703 -36.14 28.52 8.65
C ARG A 703 -36.55 27.98 7.28
N LEU A 704 -36.68 26.66 7.15
CA LEU A 704 -37.31 26.04 5.97
C LEU A 704 -38.84 26.29 5.99
N PRO A 705 -39.47 26.86 4.93
CA PRO A 705 -40.87 27.31 5.00
C PRO A 705 -41.96 26.24 5.19
N SER A 706 -41.66 24.94 5.18
CA SER A 706 -42.70 23.90 4.96
C SER A 706 -42.51 22.52 5.61
N LEU A 707 -41.69 22.37 6.67
CA LEU A 707 -41.47 21.05 7.33
C LEU A 707 -42.31 20.83 8.60
N ALA A 708 -43.34 21.65 8.86
CA ALA A 708 -44.22 21.55 10.03
C ALA A 708 -45.47 20.70 9.79
#